data_AF-A0A8S3SS55-F1
#
_entry.id   AF-A0A8S3SS55-F1
#
_cell.length_a   1.000
_cell.length_b   1.000
_cell.length_c   1.000
_cell.angle_alpha   90.00
_cell.angle_beta   90.00
_cell.angle_gamma   90.00
#
_symmetry.space_group_name_H-M   'P 1'
#
loop_
_entity.id
_entity.type
_entity.pdbx_description
1 polymer ?
#
loop_
_entity_poly.entity_id
_entity_poly.type
_entity_poly.pdbx_seq_one_letter_code
_entity_poly.pdbx_strand_id
1 'polypeptide(L)'
;MVSTLVVKIIDDMLEEEHEQEVEEQRRGERSDEPDENEPSTTESVLYRCAEENTDNFMSEWQKANQEVSHLLNRNTEIVARATKLPQCDIPSINFQPDIDGIVVELTSFAGITFPLTHISILRNDYNSLERIYPKLKKHLDLRNYSEQTLSVLAQCKGTEISIEGPWHIWLGVVPLAGTVFQQIRFLNMTKVTYDYIKSVGTTLKCKAAGRALAGSARNTLMKVDLSSVKHWTVMPDECMDVLKLLQVAVDEVTLPDGLIPIIFAFRFGERTKHDISLTGFNMIRKTTVHVGVTISSNDLQLLWARHGLQQVTGDRGTLYSCCSFSDIVNFQSNTDGRNIDVSADVLNVCTIPNQVQFVQFYGDIPHRRPHLTVYHPVSGIILCGDVINKATCEAIERAYGPYIFSFDQNVNLLRDLRCRMEFVVEVPPVPHVITPHMYVSLPNIERLLLKYDLLVPYVNSDDSLLSALRSVGTQMTERLCNLYDEYRLTGDSTATWEAYYLELCLEKMFWGRPASPVSNKLAVEIGPGAVSLMNCRTGQLGFLALEPWIYRARPPPLKIWFKSSTAMSKVETFYGFHNFLDSTCELLGKQFIKRFLEDSFISQSVLPGSCVDFFQHLQGQPNSHYKGVSIGKMSREDVAMSLMTMASPRASKVCTRMIEFLTLADLQLQDVLLPGIIENQQVRFPVIQTWDTSGNKTFRLIPNKFIELCSADGSDKEEAERLTTAIIQQLETRQLVYARKFNYLRGTAFPWIIPVMDKLNKRKKRLIARQLLDTLTFVSCVALIQQKWFVNFKNIDPMLSTLPVNQFTMQSLQILGNIDLSFVGTLKIRRLHKSIPFQLPTANATVTTAEKSDVENPNPTEESEAVNHTQDVVEEYEEDTKCQDMVKSPTTHLPMTVKTFGRPLNLKFCMFSK
;
A
#
# COMPACT_ATOMS: atom_id res chain seq x y z
N MET A 1 28.37 57.10 -57.72
CA MET A 1 27.45 57.38 -56.59
C MET A 1 26.03 57.64 -57.09
N VAL A 2 25.62 58.84 -57.53
CA VAL A 2 24.20 59.06 -57.94
C VAL A 2 23.74 58.08 -59.03
N SER A 3 24.49 57.94 -60.13
CA SER A 3 24.19 56.96 -61.19
C SER A 3 24.15 55.50 -60.71
N THR A 4 24.91 55.15 -59.67
CA THR A 4 24.95 53.80 -59.09
C THR A 4 23.71 53.50 -58.25
N LEU A 5 23.13 54.53 -57.62
CA LEU A 5 21.91 54.41 -56.83
C LEU A 5 20.67 54.31 -57.71
N VAL A 6 20.63 55.06 -58.83
CA VAL A 6 19.51 55.03 -59.78
C VAL A 6 19.42 53.68 -60.50
N VAL A 7 20.55 53.09 -60.91
CA VAL A 7 20.55 51.72 -61.50
C VAL A 7 19.98 50.72 -60.50
N LYS A 8 20.46 50.71 -59.25
CA LYS A 8 19.94 49.75 -58.25
C LYS A 8 18.45 49.95 -57.96
N ILE A 9 17.94 51.18 -57.91
CA ILE A 9 16.49 51.41 -57.71
C ILE A 9 15.68 50.91 -58.91
N ILE A 10 16.21 50.98 -60.13
CA ILE A 10 15.56 50.42 -61.32
C ILE A 10 15.61 48.89 -61.31
N ASP A 11 16.73 48.29 -60.93
CA ASP A 11 16.86 46.83 -60.78
C ASP A 11 15.90 46.31 -59.69
N ASP A 12 15.90 46.93 -58.51
CA ASP A 12 15.02 46.59 -57.36
C ASP A 12 13.52 46.72 -57.76
N MET A 13 13.15 47.72 -58.59
CA MET A 13 11.76 47.89 -59.07
C MET A 13 11.36 46.88 -60.17
N LEU A 14 12.30 46.44 -61.01
CA LEU A 14 12.04 45.44 -62.05
C LEU A 14 11.89 44.04 -61.46
N GLU A 15 12.54 43.74 -60.33
CA GLU A 15 12.24 42.53 -59.55
C GLU A 15 10.81 42.58 -58.95
N GLU A 16 10.37 43.72 -58.40
CA GLU A 16 8.99 43.88 -57.89
C GLU A 16 7.88 43.77 -58.96
N GLU A 17 8.10 44.29 -60.18
CA GLU A 17 7.15 44.10 -61.29
C GLU A 17 7.11 42.63 -61.76
N HIS A 18 8.25 41.96 -61.84
CA HIS A 18 8.30 40.57 -62.32
C HIS A 18 7.77 39.56 -61.30
N GLU A 19 7.95 39.78 -59.99
CA GLU A 19 7.26 38.98 -58.97
C GLU A 19 5.73 39.17 -59.02
N GLN A 20 5.24 40.38 -59.34
CA GLN A 20 3.80 40.64 -59.49
C GLN A 20 3.20 39.98 -60.74
N GLU A 21 3.89 39.99 -61.89
CA GLU A 21 3.43 39.22 -63.07
C GLU A 21 3.36 37.71 -62.80
N VAL A 22 4.33 37.16 -62.06
CA VAL A 22 4.35 35.73 -61.69
C VAL A 22 3.26 35.38 -60.66
N GLU A 23 2.94 36.29 -59.73
CA GLU A 23 1.84 36.15 -58.77
C GLU A 23 0.46 36.25 -59.46
N GLU A 24 0.28 37.12 -60.46
CA GLU A 24 -0.95 37.17 -61.27
C GLU A 24 -1.10 35.95 -62.19
N GLN A 25 -0.04 35.48 -62.86
CA GLN A 25 -0.09 34.25 -63.67
C GLN A 25 -0.46 33.03 -62.82
N ARG A 26 0.06 32.93 -61.58
CA ARG A 26 -0.34 31.90 -60.61
C ARG A 26 -1.79 31.99 -60.13
N ARG A 27 -2.43 33.16 -60.23
CA ARG A 27 -3.85 33.36 -59.93
C ARG A 27 -4.76 33.13 -61.16
N GLY A 28 -4.19 33.11 -62.37
CA GLY A 28 -4.93 32.90 -63.62
C GLY A 28 -5.32 31.44 -63.92
N GLU A 29 -4.57 30.44 -63.43
CA GLU A 29 -4.74 29.03 -63.83
C GLU A 29 -5.66 28.19 -62.92
N ARG A 30 -6.65 28.81 -62.26
CA ARG A 30 -7.82 28.10 -61.68
C ARG A 30 -9.13 28.83 -61.94
N SER A 31 -9.54 28.81 -63.20
CA SER A 31 -10.90 29.16 -63.62
C SER A 31 -11.82 27.94 -63.52
N ASP A 32 -12.24 27.59 -62.31
CA ASP A 32 -13.39 26.69 -62.12
C ASP A 32 -14.67 27.50 -62.38
N GLU A 33 -15.41 27.16 -63.44
CA GLU A 33 -16.71 27.77 -63.73
C GLU A 33 -17.75 27.34 -62.68
N PRO A 34 -18.68 28.21 -62.25
CA PRO A 34 -19.66 27.87 -61.23
C PRO A 34 -20.72 26.91 -61.79
N ASP A 35 -20.54 25.61 -61.57
CA ASP A 35 -21.53 24.59 -61.89
C ASP A 35 -22.73 24.74 -60.93
N GLU A 36 -23.90 25.17 -61.46
CA GLU A 36 -25.07 25.58 -60.67
C GLU A 36 -25.83 24.42 -59.97
N ASN A 37 -25.12 23.34 -59.60
CA ASN A 37 -25.68 22.14 -58.97
C ASN A 37 -24.88 21.58 -57.77
N GLU A 38 -23.86 22.27 -57.25
CA GLU A 38 -23.23 21.85 -55.98
C GLU A 38 -24.11 22.22 -54.75
N PRO A 39 -24.50 21.25 -53.90
CA PRO A 39 -25.17 21.56 -52.64
C PRO A 39 -24.15 22.10 -51.63
N SER A 40 -24.45 23.23 -51.01
CA SER A 40 -23.54 23.93 -50.08
C SER A 40 -23.38 23.21 -48.73
N THR A 41 -22.68 22.09 -48.70
CA THR A 41 -22.33 21.35 -47.48
C THR A 41 -21.03 21.88 -46.88
N THR A 42 -21.11 23.00 -46.16
CA THR A 42 -20.03 23.44 -45.26
C THR A 42 -19.88 22.42 -44.14
N GLU A 43 -18.96 21.47 -44.31
CA GLU A 43 -18.75 20.35 -43.40
C GLU A 43 -18.47 20.84 -41.96
N SER A 44 -19.28 20.34 -41.02
CA SER A 44 -19.19 20.79 -39.63
C SER A 44 -17.91 20.27 -38.96
N VAL A 45 -17.01 21.20 -38.63
CA VAL A 45 -15.72 20.88 -37.99
C VAL A 45 -15.95 20.25 -36.62
N LEU A 46 -17.02 20.61 -35.91
CA LEU A 46 -17.39 19.97 -34.65
C LEU A 46 -17.72 18.49 -34.83
N TYR A 47 -18.51 18.13 -35.84
CA TYR A 47 -18.92 16.74 -36.10
C TYR A 47 -17.75 15.91 -36.65
N ARG A 48 -16.97 16.43 -37.61
CA ARG A 48 -15.79 15.71 -38.12
C ARG A 48 -14.76 15.42 -37.02
N CYS A 49 -14.54 16.38 -36.10
CA CYS A 49 -13.71 16.16 -34.91
C CYS A 49 -14.31 15.08 -33.98
N ALA A 50 -15.64 14.99 -33.89
CA ALA A 50 -16.32 13.96 -33.11
C ALA A 50 -16.19 12.56 -33.70
N GLU A 51 -16.24 12.44 -35.03
CA GLU A 51 -16.01 11.21 -35.78
C GLU A 51 -14.56 10.76 -35.61
N GLU A 52 -13.58 11.64 -35.87
CA GLU A 52 -12.14 11.35 -35.65
C GLU A 52 -11.85 10.88 -34.20
N ASN A 53 -12.48 11.50 -33.20
CA ASN A 53 -12.33 11.14 -31.79
C ASN A 53 -12.96 9.79 -31.46
N THR A 54 -14.18 9.52 -31.95
CA THR A 54 -14.86 8.23 -31.77
C THR A 54 -14.07 7.11 -32.46
N ASP A 55 -13.69 7.30 -33.72
CA ASP A 55 -12.96 6.29 -34.50
C ASP A 55 -11.59 5.98 -33.90
N ASN A 56 -10.87 6.97 -33.36
CA ASN A 56 -9.60 6.73 -32.68
C ASN A 56 -9.77 5.80 -31.46
N PHE A 57 -10.75 6.10 -30.59
CA PHE A 57 -11.02 5.23 -29.43
C PHE A 57 -11.53 3.85 -29.84
N MET A 58 -12.49 3.80 -30.77
CA MET A 58 -13.15 2.56 -31.19
C MET A 58 -12.22 1.66 -32.01
N SER A 59 -11.29 2.21 -32.79
CA SER A 59 -10.18 1.50 -33.43
C SER A 59 -9.37 0.70 -32.40
N GLU A 60 -8.89 1.35 -31.34
CA GLU A 60 -8.08 0.66 -30.33
C GLU A 60 -8.89 -0.30 -29.46
N TRP A 61 -10.18 0.00 -29.22
CA TRP A 61 -11.09 -0.93 -28.54
C TRP A 61 -11.38 -2.19 -29.35
N GLN A 62 -11.56 -2.06 -30.66
CA GLN A 62 -11.74 -3.19 -31.57
C GLN A 62 -10.44 -4.01 -31.74
N LYS A 63 -9.27 -3.35 -31.86
CA LYS A 63 -7.95 -4.02 -31.88
C LYS A 63 -7.64 -4.77 -30.59
N ALA A 64 -8.17 -4.31 -29.46
CA ALA A 64 -8.11 -5.02 -28.18
C ALA A 64 -9.09 -6.23 -28.09
N ASN A 65 -9.77 -6.60 -29.19
CA ASN A 65 -10.86 -7.58 -29.23
C ASN A 65 -12.01 -7.26 -28.25
N GLN A 66 -12.18 -5.99 -27.90
CA GLN A 66 -13.08 -5.53 -26.82
C GLN A 66 -12.77 -6.13 -25.44
N GLU A 67 -11.52 -6.53 -25.19
CA GLU A 67 -11.06 -7.00 -23.88
C GLU A 67 -10.25 -5.91 -23.14
N VAL A 68 -10.66 -5.58 -21.91
CA VAL A 68 -10.01 -4.53 -21.12
C VAL A 68 -8.57 -4.86 -20.72
N SER A 69 -8.23 -6.15 -20.59
CA SER A 69 -6.88 -6.66 -20.38
C SER A 69 -5.90 -6.21 -21.49
N HIS A 70 -6.35 -6.23 -22.74
CA HIS A 70 -5.57 -5.80 -23.90
C HIS A 70 -5.57 -4.27 -24.03
N LEU A 71 -6.72 -3.61 -23.86
CA LEU A 71 -6.81 -2.14 -23.94
C LEU A 71 -5.90 -1.44 -22.93
N LEU A 72 -5.82 -1.94 -21.69
CA LEU A 72 -4.97 -1.37 -20.63
C LEU A 72 -3.47 -1.58 -20.87
N ASN A 73 -3.08 -2.58 -21.68
CA ASN A 73 -1.68 -2.94 -21.93
C ASN A 73 -1.13 -2.46 -23.29
N ARG A 74 -1.97 -1.85 -24.13
CA ARG A 74 -1.64 -1.36 -25.49
C ARG A 74 -0.39 -0.47 -25.53
N ASN A 75 0.22 -0.36 -26.71
CA ASN A 75 1.32 0.58 -26.99
C ASN A 75 0.89 1.78 -27.86
N THR A 76 -0.41 1.87 -28.19
CA THR A 76 -1.01 2.88 -29.05
C THR A 76 -1.62 4.03 -28.24
N GLU A 77 -1.42 5.25 -28.73
CA GLU A 77 -1.91 6.48 -28.11
C GLU A 77 -3.36 6.78 -28.54
N ILE A 78 -4.24 7.01 -27.57
CA ILE A 78 -5.64 7.40 -27.80
C ILE A 78 -5.78 8.89 -27.49
N VAL A 79 -5.26 9.73 -28.38
CA VAL A 79 -5.37 11.21 -28.31
C VAL A 79 -6.83 11.63 -28.50
N ALA A 80 -7.30 12.57 -27.69
CA ALA A 80 -8.58 13.22 -27.90
C ALA A 80 -8.38 14.64 -28.46
N ARG A 81 -8.84 14.88 -29.69
CA ARG A 81 -8.75 16.18 -30.37
C ARG A 81 -9.74 17.17 -29.74
N ALA A 82 -9.24 18.35 -29.43
CA ALA A 82 -10.05 19.47 -28.98
C ALA A 82 -10.40 20.39 -30.16
N THR A 83 -11.55 21.06 -30.08
CA THR A 83 -11.98 22.09 -31.03
C THR A 83 -12.75 23.20 -30.32
N LYS A 84 -12.63 24.41 -30.84
CA LYS A 84 -13.59 25.50 -30.67
C LYS A 84 -14.94 25.11 -31.29
N LEU A 85 -15.99 25.85 -30.95
CA LEU A 85 -17.32 25.74 -31.56
C LEU A 85 -17.42 26.72 -32.74
N PRO A 86 -17.51 26.26 -34.00
CA PRO A 86 -17.72 27.12 -35.16
C PRO A 86 -19.07 27.87 -35.12
N GLN A 87 -19.12 29.04 -35.77
CA GLN A 87 -20.31 29.90 -35.80
C GLN A 87 -21.55 29.20 -36.40
N CYS A 88 -21.35 28.27 -37.35
CA CYS A 88 -22.39 27.45 -37.98
C CYS A 88 -22.94 26.34 -37.06
N ASP A 89 -22.16 25.91 -36.06
CA ASP A 89 -22.46 24.75 -35.21
C ASP A 89 -23.16 25.14 -33.90
N ILE A 90 -23.22 26.45 -33.58
CA ILE A 90 -23.92 26.97 -32.39
C ILE A 90 -25.37 26.45 -32.29
N PRO A 91 -26.18 26.36 -33.37
CA PRO A 91 -27.54 25.82 -33.29
C PRO A 91 -27.64 24.34 -32.88
N SER A 92 -26.56 23.55 -32.95
CA SER A 92 -26.55 22.16 -32.46
C SER A 92 -26.19 22.03 -30.97
N ILE A 93 -25.95 23.16 -30.28
CA ILE A 93 -25.58 23.20 -28.86
C ILE A 93 -26.71 23.79 -28.02
N ASN A 94 -27.20 22.98 -27.08
CA ASN A 94 -28.19 23.38 -26.10
C ASN A 94 -27.50 23.87 -24.82
N PHE A 95 -27.76 25.13 -24.45
CA PHE A 95 -27.35 25.71 -23.16
C PHE A 95 -28.52 25.66 -22.16
N GLN A 96 -28.28 25.09 -20.98
CA GLN A 96 -29.30 24.94 -19.94
C GLN A 96 -28.79 25.43 -18.59
N PRO A 97 -29.06 26.71 -18.23
CA PRO A 97 -28.82 27.25 -16.89
C PRO A 97 -29.74 26.64 -15.83
N ASP A 98 -29.20 26.46 -14.62
CA ASP A 98 -29.93 26.01 -13.42
C ASP A 98 -29.27 26.54 -12.14
N ILE A 99 -29.99 26.53 -11.02
CA ILE A 99 -29.40 26.76 -9.69
C ILE A 99 -29.12 25.41 -9.03
N ASP A 100 -27.84 25.09 -8.78
CA ASP A 100 -27.47 23.90 -8.00
C ASP A 100 -27.67 24.15 -6.49
N GLY A 101 -27.48 25.38 -6.03
CA GLY A 101 -27.75 25.76 -4.65
C GLY A 101 -27.70 27.25 -4.34
N ILE A 102 -28.07 27.59 -3.11
CA ILE A 102 -28.18 28.97 -2.62
C ILE A 102 -27.89 29.03 -1.12
N VAL A 103 -27.17 30.07 -0.70
CA VAL A 103 -26.95 30.40 0.72
C VAL A 103 -27.38 31.84 0.97
N VAL A 104 -28.28 32.01 1.93
CA VAL A 104 -28.78 33.29 2.43
C VAL A 104 -28.20 33.50 3.82
N GLU A 105 -27.31 34.48 3.98
CA GLU A 105 -26.82 34.92 5.29
C GLU A 105 -27.76 36.00 5.84
N LEU A 106 -28.22 35.83 7.08
CA LEU A 106 -29.18 36.73 7.73
C LEU A 106 -28.48 37.55 8.81
N THR A 107 -28.87 38.82 8.98
CA THR A 107 -28.44 39.59 10.16
C THR A 107 -29.18 39.16 11.43
N SER A 108 -30.33 38.49 11.29
CA SER A 108 -31.15 38.04 12.42
C SER A 108 -32.04 36.85 12.09
N PHE A 109 -32.34 36.02 13.10
CA PHE A 109 -33.44 35.05 13.07
C PHE A 109 -34.82 35.69 12.82
N ALA A 110 -35.02 36.95 13.23
CA ALA A 110 -36.23 37.72 12.91
C ALA A 110 -36.33 38.11 11.41
N GLY A 111 -35.31 37.79 10.60
CA GLY A 111 -35.38 37.84 9.15
C GLY A 111 -36.19 36.70 8.52
N ILE A 112 -36.40 35.59 9.21
CA ILE A 112 -37.20 34.47 8.71
C ILE A 112 -38.68 34.83 8.84
N THR A 113 -39.43 34.86 7.72
CA THR A 113 -40.85 35.31 7.69
C THR A 113 -41.85 34.17 7.51
N PHE A 114 -41.42 32.99 7.06
CA PHE A 114 -42.26 31.79 6.99
C PHE A 114 -42.36 31.11 8.37
N PRO A 115 -43.50 30.46 8.68
CA PRO A 115 -43.67 29.78 9.96
C PRO A 115 -42.78 28.53 10.02
N LEU A 116 -41.78 28.55 10.91
CA LEU A 116 -41.06 27.34 11.30
C LEU A 116 -41.96 26.47 12.19
N THR A 117 -42.13 25.21 11.81
CA THR A 117 -42.83 24.18 12.60
C THR A 117 -42.09 23.83 13.89
N HIS A 118 -40.76 23.95 13.89
CA HIS A 118 -39.92 23.57 15.02
C HIS A 118 -38.61 24.35 15.10
N ILE A 119 -38.07 24.46 16.33
CA ILE A 119 -36.75 25.01 16.64
C ILE A 119 -36.04 24.01 17.56
N SER A 120 -34.78 23.67 17.29
CA SER A 120 -34.01 22.66 18.03
C SER A 120 -32.57 23.13 18.28
N ILE A 121 -32.14 23.19 19.54
CA ILE A 121 -30.78 23.59 19.92
C ILE A 121 -30.07 22.41 20.57
N LEU A 122 -28.96 21.94 19.94
CA LEU A 122 -28.13 20.85 20.43
C LEU A 122 -28.91 19.57 20.78
N ARG A 123 -29.79 19.14 19.87
CA ARG A 123 -30.65 17.94 20.00
C ARG A 123 -29.91 16.72 20.56
N ASN A 124 -28.70 16.46 20.05
CA ASN A 124 -27.82 15.36 20.45
C ASN A 124 -26.51 15.85 21.13
N ASP A 125 -26.57 16.99 21.83
CA ASP A 125 -25.42 17.65 22.46
C ASP A 125 -24.25 17.85 21.48
N TYR A 126 -23.04 17.41 21.83
CA TYR A 126 -21.84 17.49 20.98
C TYR A 126 -22.02 16.84 19.59
N ASN A 127 -22.89 15.83 19.47
CA ASN A 127 -23.10 15.12 18.21
C ASN A 127 -23.97 15.92 17.21
N SER A 128 -24.59 17.04 17.64
CA SER A 128 -25.27 17.98 16.73
C SER A 128 -24.32 18.99 16.07
N LEU A 129 -23.03 19.02 16.42
CA LEU A 129 -22.08 19.99 15.88
C LEU A 129 -21.39 19.49 14.61
N GLU A 130 -21.90 19.86 13.44
CA GLU A 130 -21.23 19.62 12.15
C GLU A 130 -20.21 20.72 11.82
N ARG A 131 -19.32 20.44 10.87
CA ARG A 131 -18.42 21.48 10.31
C ARG A 131 -19.20 22.34 9.33
N ILE A 132 -19.12 23.66 9.48
CA ILE A 132 -19.78 24.61 8.56
C ILE A 132 -18.94 24.92 7.32
N TYR A 133 -17.61 24.82 7.39
CA TYR A 133 -16.71 25.12 6.26
C TYR A 133 -17.01 24.32 4.98
N PRO A 134 -17.28 22.99 5.01
CA PRO A 134 -17.67 22.26 3.80
C PRO A 134 -18.93 22.80 3.11
N LYS A 135 -19.88 23.37 3.88
CA LYS A 135 -21.12 23.97 3.37
C LYS A 135 -20.90 25.41 2.86
N LEU A 136 -20.02 26.17 3.52
CA LEU A 136 -19.87 27.61 3.29
C LEU A 136 -18.63 28.04 2.47
N LYS A 137 -17.64 27.15 2.22
CA LYS A 137 -16.35 27.55 1.62
C LYS A 137 -16.40 28.13 0.20
N LYS A 138 -17.48 27.89 -0.56
CA LYS A 138 -17.71 28.52 -1.89
C LYS A 138 -18.51 29.84 -1.79
N HIS A 139 -19.07 30.15 -0.62
CA HIS A 139 -20.11 31.16 -0.37
C HIS A 139 -19.65 32.30 0.57
N LEU A 140 -18.48 32.14 1.17
CA LEU A 140 -17.78 33.17 1.93
C LEU A 140 -16.69 33.76 1.03
N ASP A 141 -16.53 35.08 1.05
CA ASP A 141 -15.40 35.70 0.38
C ASP A 141 -14.12 35.47 1.20
N LEU A 142 -13.45 34.36 0.88
CA LEU A 142 -12.25 33.89 1.55
C LEU A 142 -11.06 34.87 1.44
N ARG A 143 -11.09 35.84 0.52
CA ARG A 143 -10.03 36.86 0.36
C ARG A 143 -9.89 37.76 1.59
N ASN A 144 -10.96 37.89 2.38
CA ASN A 144 -10.98 38.71 3.59
C ASN A 144 -10.44 37.98 4.83
N TYR A 145 -9.77 36.83 4.66
CA TYR A 145 -9.29 35.98 5.74
C TYR A 145 -7.81 35.65 5.55
N SER A 146 -6.99 35.89 6.59
CA SER A 146 -5.60 35.46 6.59
C SER A 146 -5.49 33.93 6.57
N GLU A 147 -4.37 33.36 6.12
CA GLU A 147 -4.09 31.91 6.19
C GLU A 147 -4.30 31.34 7.60
N GLN A 148 -3.91 32.10 8.64
CA GLN A 148 -4.14 31.72 10.04
C GLN A 148 -5.65 31.63 10.35
N THR A 149 -6.42 32.58 9.84
CA THR A 149 -7.88 32.68 10.03
C THR A 149 -8.63 31.61 9.24
N LEU A 150 -8.19 31.28 8.02
CA LEU A 150 -8.75 30.16 7.22
C LEU A 150 -8.54 28.82 7.92
N SER A 151 -7.38 28.62 8.58
CA SER A 151 -7.11 27.43 9.41
C SER A 151 -8.01 27.33 10.65
N VAL A 152 -8.62 28.43 11.10
CA VAL A 152 -9.66 28.45 12.15
C VAL A 152 -11.03 28.17 11.53
N LEU A 153 -11.36 28.88 10.44
CA LEU A 153 -12.62 28.72 9.69
C LEU A 153 -12.87 27.26 9.27
N ALA A 154 -11.82 26.55 8.82
CA ALA A 154 -11.88 25.13 8.47
C ALA A 154 -12.26 24.18 9.65
N GLN A 155 -12.10 24.65 10.89
CA GLN A 155 -12.44 23.92 12.11
C GLN A 155 -13.77 24.38 12.72
N CYS A 156 -14.36 25.48 12.24
CA CYS A 156 -15.61 26.03 12.75
C CYS A 156 -16.77 25.03 12.69
N LYS A 157 -17.66 25.17 13.67
CA LYS A 157 -18.82 24.31 13.88
C LYS A 157 -20.10 25.12 13.86
N GLY A 158 -21.22 24.42 13.75
CA GLY A 158 -22.56 24.95 13.93
C GLY A 158 -23.55 23.83 14.20
N THR A 159 -24.77 24.21 14.56
CA THR A 159 -25.93 23.30 14.64
C THR A 159 -26.95 23.72 13.59
N GLU A 160 -27.65 22.73 13.05
CA GLU A 160 -28.98 22.96 12.50
C GLU A 160 -29.92 23.41 13.61
N ILE A 161 -30.78 24.37 13.28
CA ILE A 161 -31.81 24.95 14.16
C ILE A 161 -33.20 24.47 13.75
N SER A 162 -33.44 24.37 12.43
CA SER A 162 -34.69 23.92 11.82
C SER A 162 -34.46 23.46 10.39
N ILE A 163 -35.33 22.58 9.89
CA ILE A 163 -35.51 22.33 8.44
C ILE A 163 -36.98 22.63 8.14
N GLU A 164 -37.25 23.50 7.17
CA GLU A 164 -38.62 23.84 6.80
C GLU A 164 -38.79 23.81 5.28
N GLY A 165 -39.67 22.92 4.80
CA GLY A 165 -39.65 22.46 3.42
C GLY A 165 -38.23 22.03 3.00
N PRO A 166 -37.62 22.64 1.97
CA PRO A 166 -36.25 22.35 1.55
C PRO A 166 -35.17 23.18 2.29
N TRP A 167 -35.54 24.20 3.06
CA TRP A 167 -34.55 25.13 3.65
C TRP A 167 -33.96 24.59 4.96
N HIS A 168 -32.63 24.41 4.97
CA HIS A 168 -31.87 24.10 6.17
C HIS A 168 -31.42 25.40 6.86
N ILE A 169 -31.84 25.65 8.10
CA ILE A 169 -31.56 26.88 8.86
C ILE A 169 -30.56 26.59 9.98
N TRP A 170 -29.45 27.33 10.02
CA TRP A 170 -28.27 27.00 10.80
C TRP A 170 -27.75 28.17 11.64
N LEU A 171 -27.21 27.83 12.82
CA LEU A 171 -26.42 28.72 13.68
C LEU A 171 -24.98 28.19 13.76
N GLY A 172 -24.03 28.97 13.25
CA GLY A 172 -22.59 28.69 13.30
C GLY A 172 -21.81 29.72 14.11
N VAL A 173 -20.55 29.40 14.40
CA VAL A 173 -19.55 30.35 14.93
C VAL A 173 -18.40 30.44 13.95
N VAL A 174 -18.11 31.64 13.44
CA VAL A 174 -17.03 31.92 12.47
C VAL A 174 -16.07 32.99 12.99
N PRO A 175 -14.81 33.02 12.55
CA PRO A 175 -13.98 34.19 12.71
C PRO A 175 -14.54 35.39 11.93
N LEU A 176 -14.41 36.57 12.52
CA LEU A 176 -14.62 37.87 11.89
C LEU A 176 -13.57 38.09 10.79
N ALA A 177 -14.03 38.51 9.62
CA ALA A 177 -13.18 38.87 8.48
C ALA A 177 -12.21 40.02 8.85
N GLY A 178 -11.02 40.02 8.25
CA GLY A 178 -9.94 40.97 8.55
C GLY A 178 -9.16 40.72 9.84
N THR A 179 -9.67 39.90 10.78
CA THR A 179 -9.03 39.69 12.08
C THR A 179 -7.83 38.74 12.01
N VAL A 180 -6.71 39.15 12.63
CA VAL A 180 -5.44 38.42 12.68
C VAL A 180 -5.31 37.66 14.00
N PHE A 181 -5.38 36.33 13.95
CA PHE A 181 -5.49 35.48 15.15
C PHE A 181 -4.19 34.81 15.57
N GLN A 182 -3.40 35.49 16.40
CA GLN A 182 -2.17 34.91 16.97
C GLN A 182 -2.46 33.75 17.96
N GLN A 183 -3.59 33.77 18.68
CA GLN A 183 -3.85 32.83 19.79
C GLN A 183 -4.90 31.75 19.50
N ILE A 184 -5.84 31.96 18.57
CA ILE A 184 -6.97 31.03 18.34
C ILE A 184 -6.57 29.69 17.71
N ARG A 185 -5.36 29.57 17.14
CA ARG A 185 -4.83 28.28 16.60
C ARG A 185 -4.84 27.11 17.62
N PHE A 186 -4.95 27.38 18.92
CA PHE A 186 -5.06 26.36 19.98
C PHE A 186 -6.47 26.19 20.57
N LEU A 187 -7.47 26.98 20.14
CA LEU A 187 -8.84 26.82 20.65
C LEU A 187 -9.52 25.60 20.03
N ASN A 188 -10.05 24.73 20.88
CA ASN A 188 -10.95 23.66 20.46
C ASN A 188 -12.28 24.27 20.00
N MET A 189 -12.39 24.59 18.71
CA MET A 189 -13.59 25.20 18.11
C MET A 189 -14.87 24.37 18.32
N THR A 190 -14.77 23.06 18.54
CA THR A 190 -15.93 22.23 18.90
C THR A 190 -16.41 22.54 20.32
N LYS A 191 -15.50 22.70 21.29
CA LYS A 191 -15.87 23.15 22.64
C LYS A 191 -16.40 24.59 22.64
N VAL A 192 -15.69 25.53 21.99
CA VAL A 192 -16.11 26.94 21.96
C VAL A 192 -17.52 27.09 21.37
N THR A 193 -17.80 26.41 20.26
CA THR A 193 -19.14 26.43 19.64
C THR A 193 -20.18 25.74 20.53
N TYR A 194 -19.83 24.62 21.18
CA TYR A 194 -20.73 23.93 22.10
C TYR A 194 -21.12 24.81 23.30
N ASP A 195 -20.13 25.40 23.97
CA ASP A 195 -20.36 26.23 25.16
C ASP A 195 -21.13 27.52 24.80
N TYR A 196 -20.88 28.11 23.62
CA TYR A 196 -21.68 29.23 23.09
C TYR A 196 -23.14 28.83 22.84
N ILE A 197 -23.39 27.83 21.98
CA ILE A 197 -24.75 27.45 21.58
C ILE A 197 -25.54 26.89 22.78
N LYS A 198 -24.89 26.22 23.72
CA LYS A 198 -25.49 25.78 24.99
C LYS A 198 -25.88 26.98 25.87
N SER A 199 -25.09 28.04 25.87
CA SER A 199 -25.41 29.28 26.60
C SER A 199 -26.58 30.02 25.96
N VAL A 200 -26.61 30.16 24.62
CA VAL A 200 -27.78 30.66 23.87
C VAL A 200 -29.04 29.85 24.22
N GLY A 201 -28.93 28.52 24.17
CA GLY A 201 -30.00 27.60 24.57
C GLY A 201 -30.37 27.63 26.06
N THR A 202 -29.59 28.28 26.92
CA THR A 202 -29.91 28.51 28.33
C THR A 202 -30.59 29.86 28.51
N THR A 203 -30.06 30.92 27.90
CA THR A 203 -30.68 32.25 27.85
C THR A 203 -32.08 32.19 27.26
N LEU A 204 -32.29 31.44 26.16
CA LEU A 204 -33.60 31.27 25.53
C LEU A 204 -34.65 30.71 26.51
N LYS A 205 -34.30 29.71 27.35
CA LYS A 205 -35.21 29.17 28.37
C LYS A 205 -35.62 30.25 29.38
N CYS A 206 -34.65 31.02 29.89
CA CYS A 206 -34.90 32.08 30.84
C CYS A 206 -35.81 33.18 30.28
N LYS A 207 -35.58 33.61 29.03
CA LYS A 207 -36.41 34.61 28.34
C LYS A 207 -37.81 34.08 28.03
N ALA A 208 -37.91 32.83 27.57
CA ALA A 208 -39.18 32.17 27.28
C ALA A 208 -40.04 31.97 28.54
N ALA A 209 -39.44 31.53 29.67
CA ALA A 209 -40.14 31.43 30.95
C ALA A 209 -40.69 32.80 31.41
N GLY A 210 -39.90 33.86 31.29
CA GLY A 210 -40.36 35.22 31.58
C GLY A 210 -41.51 35.69 30.65
N ARG A 211 -41.48 35.32 29.37
CA ARG A 211 -42.53 35.65 28.39
C ARG A 211 -43.81 34.84 28.56
N ALA A 212 -43.72 33.58 28.95
CA ALA A 212 -44.86 32.74 29.30
C ALA A 212 -45.63 33.32 30.50
N LEU A 213 -44.90 33.77 31.53
CA LEU A 213 -45.48 34.49 32.67
C LEU A 213 -46.12 35.83 32.28
N ALA A 214 -45.55 36.53 31.29
CA ALA A 214 -46.10 37.76 30.72
C ALA A 214 -47.20 37.53 29.65
N GLY A 215 -47.63 36.28 29.41
CA GLY A 215 -48.71 35.94 28.46
C GLY A 215 -48.39 36.14 26.97
N SER A 216 -47.14 36.41 26.60
CA SER A 216 -46.70 36.51 25.19
C SER A 216 -46.39 35.12 24.61
N ALA A 217 -46.64 34.89 23.31
CA ALA A 217 -46.42 33.60 22.63
C ALA A 217 -47.01 32.38 23.39
N ARG A 218 -48.21 32.58 23.96
CA ARG A 218 -48.80 31.70 24.98
C ARG A 218 -49.09 30.29 24.47
N ASN A 219 -49.54 30.13 23.23
CA ASN A 219 -49.97 28.82 22.71
C ASN A 219 -48.78 27.89 22.42
N THR A 220 -47.60 28.46 22.13
CA THR A 220 -46.34 27.77 21.96
C THR A 220 -45.68 27.52 23.31
N LEU A 221 -45.50 28.58 24.11
CA LEU A 221 -44.75 28.50 25.36
C LEU A 221 -45.45 27.69 26.47
N MET A 222 -46.77 27.43 26.36
CA MET A 222 -47.49 26.48 27.21
C MET A 222 -47.41 25.03 26.73
N LYS A 223 -46.97 24.74 25.50
CA LYS A 223 -46.89 23.38 24.92
C LYS A 223 -45.48 22.80 24.90
N VAL A 224 -44.45 23.63 24.90
CA VAL A 224 -43.05 23.20 24.86
C VAL A 224 -42.47 22.98 26.26
N ASP A 225 -41.50 22.07 26.38
CA ASP A 225 -40.71 21.91 27.59
C ASP A 225 -39.74 23.10 27.75
N LEU A 226 -40.12 24.08 28.58
CA LEU A 226 -39.27 25.22 28.90
C LEU A 226 -37.98 24.83 29.65
N SER A 227 -37.86 23.61 30.17
CA SER A 227 -36.60 23.09 30.72
C SER A 227 -35.62 22.60 29.65
N SER A 228 -36.07 22.39 28.40
CA SER A 228 -35.25 21.80 27.32
C SER A 228 -35.54 22.38 25.93
N VAL A 229 -34.56 23.12 25.38
CA VAL A 229 -34.59 23.65 24.00
C VAL A 229 -34.17 22.64 22.93
N LYS A 230 -33.99 21.36 23.30
CA LYS A 230 -33.51 20.32 22.37
C LYS A 230 -34.48 20.04 21.22
N HIS A 231 -35.76 20.28 21.45
CA HIS A 231 -36.80 20.30 20.42
C HIS A 231 -38.03 21.06 20.93
N TRP A 232 -38.36 22.19 20.31
CA TRP A 232 -39.57 22.98 20.54
C TRP A 232 -40.42 22.98 19.28
N THR A 233 -41.67 22.54 19.38
CA THR A 233 -42.71 22.76 18.36
C THR A 233 -43.22 24.19 18.47
N VAL A 234 -43.34 24.90 17.35
CA VAL A 234 -43.70 26.32 17.31
C VAL A 234 -45.03 26.51 16.60
N MET A 235 -45.95 27.30 17.18
CA MET A 235 -47.22 27.64 16.52
C MET A 235 -46.98 28.70 15.43
N PRO A 236 -47.56 28.57 14.22
CA PRO A 236 -47.33 29.52 13.12
C PRO A 236 -47.55 30.99 13.52
N ASP A 237 -48.67 31.28 14.19
CA ASP A 237 -49.10 32.64 14.57
C ASP A 237 -48.15 33.33 15.57
N GLU A 238 -47.31 32.55 16.26
CA GLU A 238 -46.39 33.03 17.30
C GLU A 238 -44.91 32.88 16.91
N CYS A 239 -44.64 32.32 15.72
CA CYS A 239 -43.29 31.96 15.27
C CYS A 239 -42.34 33.17 15.28
N MET A 240 -42.80 34.33 14.81
CA MET A 240 -42.03 35.58 14.80
C MET A 240 -41.59 36.01 16.20
N ASP A 241 -42.38 35.76 17.25
CA ASP A 241 -42.00 36.13 18.62
C ASP A 241 -41.02 35.13 19.23
N VAL A 242 -41.13 33.84 18.89
CA VAL A 242 -40.11 32.84 19.26
C VAL A 242 -38.78 33.12 18.55
N LEU A 243 -38.80 33.52 17.28
CA LEU A 243 -37.61 33.92 16.51
C LEU A 243 -36.93 35.18 17.09
N LYS A 244 -37.71 36.19 17.51
CA LYS A 244 -37.17 37.35 18.25
C LYS A 244 -36.55 36.95 19.59
N LEU A 245 -37.15 35.99 20.32
CA LEU A 245 -36.59 35.49 21.58
C LEU A 245 -35.30 34.68 21.38
N LEU A 246 -35.22 33.90 20.30
CA LEU A 246 -33.98 33.24 19.88
C LEU A 246 -32.91 34.27 19.52
N GLN A 247 -33.25 35.35 18.81
CA GLN A 247 -32.30 36.44 18.52
C GLN A 247 -31.76 37.09 19.80
N VAL A 248 -32.63 37.49 20.73
CA VAL A 248 -32.21 38.08 22.02
C VAL A 248 -31.30 37.12 22.79
N ALA A 249 -31.54 35.81 22.71
CA ALA A 249 -30.67 34.81 23.33
C ALA A 249 -29.32 34.60 22.61
N VAL A 250 -29.23 34.94 21.32
CA VAL A 250 -27.99 34.95 20.51
C VAL A 250 -27.16 36.20 20.82
N ASP A 251 -27.82 37.36 20.94
CA ASP A 251 -27.18 38.68 21.14
C ASP A 251 -26.66 38.87 22.57
N GLU A 252 -27.35 38.32 23.59
CA GLU A 252 -26.93 38.43 24.99
C GLU A 252 -25.76 37.51 25.39
N VAL A 253 -25.36 36.58 24.52
CA VAL A 253 -24.27 35.63 24.79
C VAL A 253 -23.02 36.09 24.04
N THR A 254 -21.95 36.39 24.79
CA THR A 254 -20.67 36.80 24.20
C THR A 254 -19.87 35.60 23.66
N LEU A 255 -19.12 35.86 22.59
CA LEU A 255 -18.08 34.97 22.07
C LEU A 255 -16.69 35.48 22.44
N PRO A 256 -15.65 34.62 22.39
CA PRO A 256 -14.26 35.08 22.46
C PRO A 256 -13.91 36.08 21.36
N ASP A 257 -13.02 37.01 21.64
CA ASP A 257 -12.69 38.14 20.74
C ASP A 257 -12.40 37.70 19.30
N GLY A 258 -13.07 38.38 18.36
CA GLY A 258 -12.97 38.11 16.93
C GLY A 258 -13.73 36.88 16.43
N LEU A 259 -14.40 36.09 17.29
CA LEU A 259 -15.42 35.14 16.84
C LEU A 259 -16.80 35.82 16.83
N ILE A 260 -17.61 35.53 15.81
CA ILE A 260 -18.98 36.04 15.65
C ILE A 260 -19.95 34.89 15.38
N PRO A 261 -21.24 35.01 15.75
CA PRO A 261 -22.26 34.10 15.26
C PRO A 261 -22.48 34.33 13.76
N ILE A 262 -22.86 33.27 13.05
CA ILE A 262 -23.41 33.36 11.69
C ILE A 262 -24.75 32.63 11.63
N ILE A 263 -25.77 33.33 11.12
CA ILE A 263 -27.11 32.80 10.88
C ILE A 263 -27.26 32.66 9.38
N PHE A 264 -27.51 31.45 8.89
CA PHE A 264 -27.65 31.20 7.47
C PHE A 264 -28.70 30.13 7.15
N ALA A 265 -29.38 30.31 6.02
CA ALA A 265 -30.28 29.32 5.45
C ALA A 265 -29.71 28.85 4.09
N PHE A 266 -29.81 27.57 3.77
CA PHE A 266 -29.28 27.04 2.51
C PHE A 266 -30.12 25.91 1.90
N ARG A 267 -29.89 25.71 0.59
CA ARG A 267 -30.37 24.60 -0.26
C ARG A 267 -29.25 24.21 -1.23
N PHE A 268 -29.03 22.92 -1.47
CA PHE A 268 -27.92 22.41 -2.32
C PHE A 268 -28.31 21.14 -3.08
N GLY A 269 -27.71 20.93 -4.26
CA GLY A 269 -27.89 19.74 -5.10
C GLY A 269 -29.22 19.68 -5.83
N GLU A 270 -29.88 20.82 -6.05
CA GLU A 270 -31.25 20.87 -6.61
C GLU A 270 -31.29 20.87 -8.14
N ARG A 271 -30.24 21.40 -8.79
CA ARG A 271 -30.18 21.66 -10.24
C ARG A 271 -31.49 22.24 -10.81
N THR A 272 -32.09 23.19 -10.08
CA THR A 272 -33.42 23.69 -10.40
C THR A 272 -33.37 24.67 -11.58
N LYS A 273 -34.19 24.36 -12.60
CA LYS A 273 -34.45 25.21 -13.76
C LYS A 273 -35.60 26.20 -13.50
N HIS A 274 -36.21 26.12 -12.32
CA HIS A 274 -37.31 26.97 -11.87
C HIS A 274 -36.84 27.98 -10.83
N ASP A 275 -37.52 29.12 -10.83
CA ASP A 275 -37.35 30.23 -9.90
C ASP A 275 -37.37 29.81 -8.42
N ILE A 276 -36.35 30.23 -7.66
CA ILE A 276 -36.33 30.06 -6.20
C ILE A 276 -36.86 31.34 -5.54
N SER A 277 -37.98 31.23 -4.83
CA SER A 277 -38.49 32.34 -4.01
C SER A 277 -37.65 32.59 -2.76
N LEU A 278 -37.36 33.86 -2.51
CA LEU A 278 -36.79 34.43 -1.29
C LEU A 278 -37.80 35.29 -0.51
N THR A 279 -39.11 35.27 -0.85
CA THR A 279 -40.15 35.98 -0.06
C THR A 279 -40.15 35.60 1.43
N GLY A 280 -39.62 34.42 1.75
CA GLY A 280 -39.43 33.90 3.10
C GLY A 280 -38.32 34.57 3.94
N PHE A 281 -37.53 35.48 3.36
CA PHE A 281 -36.38 36.09 4.02
C PHE A 281 -36.37 37.62 3.90
N ASN A 282 -36.47 38.27 5.04
CA ASN A 282 -36.12 39.66 5.29
C ASN A 282 -34.75 39.74 5.99
N MET A 283 -34.22 40.96 6.18
CA MET A 283 -32.97 41.20 6.92
C MET A 283 -31.76 40.39 6.40
N ILE A 284 -31.77 40.09 5.09
CA ILE A 284 -30.67 39.43 4.39
C ILE A 284 -29.43 40.30 4.46
N ARG A 285 -28.32 39.74 4.96
CA ARG A 285 -26.99 40.36 4.95
C ARG A 285 -26.30 40.19 3.60
N LYS A 286 -26.43 38.99 3.02
CA LYS A 286 -25.74 38.54 1.82
C LYS A 286 -26.47 37.34 1.23
N THR A 287 -26.55 37.26 -0.10
CA THR A 287 -26.99 36.05 -0.81
C THR A 287 -25.88 35.62 -1.75
N THR A 288 -25.60 34.33 -1.78
CA THR A 288 -24.71 33.72 -2.79
C THR A 288 -25.44 32.60 -3.50
N VAL A 289 -25.36 32.61 -4.82
CA VAL A 289 -26.05 31.66 -5.69
C VAL A 289 -24.99 30.81 -6.38
N HIS A 290 -25.15 29.50 -6.27
CA HIS A 290 -24.36 28.50 -7.00
C HIS A 290 -25.13 28.16 -8.27
N VAL A 291 -24.82 28.89 -9.33
CA VAL A 291 -25.43 28.76 -10.65
C VAL A 291 -24.61 27.81 -11.51
N GLY A 292 -25.30 26.92 -12.22
CA GLY A 292 -24.74 26.05 -13.24
C GLY A 292 -25.25 26.41 -14.62
N VAL A 293 -24.50 25.99 -15.63
CA VAL A 293 -24.97 25.87 -17.01
C VAL A 293 -24.46 24.57 -17.60
N THR A 294 -25.38 23.72 -18.02
CA THR A 294 -25.10 22.49 -18.76
C THR A 294 -25.06 22.80 -20.25
N ILE A 295 -24.09 22.24 -20.94
CA ILE A 295 -23.80 22.39 -22.37
C ILE A 295 -23.85 20.99 -22.98
N SER A 296 -24.74 20.78 -23.94
CA SER A 296 -25.05 19.45 -24.49
C SER A 296 -25.53 19.55 -25.94
N SER A 297 -25.26 18.54 -26.75
CA SER A 297 -25.93 18.36 -28.05
C SER A 297 -26.93 17.20 -27.95
N ASN A 298 -27.71 16.98 -29.02
CA ASN A 298 -28.50 15.76 -29.17
C ASN A 298 -27.63 14.64 -29.76
N ASP A 299 -26.80 14.99 -30.74
CA ASP A 299 -26.09 14.07 -31.63
C ASP A 299 -24.62 13.90 -31.24
N LEU A 300 -24.13 14.71 -30.30
CA LEU A 300 -22.75 14.72 -29.81
C LEU A 300 -22.66 14.66 -28.28
N GLN A 301 -21.78 13.77 -27.81
CA GLN A 301 -21.24 13.71 -26.45
C GLN A 301 -20.15 14.79 -26.31
N LEU A 302 -20.14 15.55 -25.21
CA LEU A 302 -19.27 16.74 -25.05
C LEU A 302 -18.51 16.72 -23.72
N LEU A 303 -17.19 16.85 -23.79
CA LEU A 303 -16.30 16.94 -22.62
C LEU A 303 -15.30 18.11 -22.74
N TRP A 304 -14.66 18.48 -21.63
CA TRP A 304 -13.76 19.64 -21.56
C TRP A 304 -12.31 19.30 -21.88
N ALA A 305 -11.72 20.03 -22.84
CA ALA A 305 -10.33 19.90 -23.24
C ALA A 305 -9.35 20.46 -22.20
N ARG A 306 -8.27 19.72 -21.92
CA ARG A 306 -7.16 20.15 -21.05
C ARG A 306 -6.46 21.37 -21.60
N HIS A 307 -6.04 21.33 -22.88
CA HIS A 307 -5.30 22.42 -23.50
C HIS A 307 -6.13 23.72 -23.56
N GLY A 308 -7.42 23.62 -23.94
CA GLY A 308 -8.34 24.76 -23.90
C GLY A 308 -8.51 25.35 -22.51
N LEU A 309 -8.73 24.51 -21.48
CA LEU A 309 -8.86 24.99 -20.10
C LEU A 309 -7.56 25.64 -19.59
N GLN A 310 -6.39 25.10 -19.92
CA GLN A 310 -5.09 25.71 -19.57
C GLN A 310 -4.86 27.10 -20.20
N GLN A 311 -5.55 27.46 -21.30
CA GLN A 311 -5.50 28.82 -21.85
C GLN A 311 -6.40 29.81 -21.10
N VAL A 312 -7.41 29.32 -20.35
CA VAL A 312 -8.41 30.17 -19.67
C VAL A 312 -8.39 30.07 -18.14
N THR A 313 -7.55 29.19 -17.58
CA THR A 313 -7.33 29.01 -16.13
C THR A 313 -5.83 28.99 -15.79
N GLY A 314 -5.42 29.73 -14.74
CA GLY A 314 -4.03 29.79 -14.29
C GLY A 314 -3.64 28.69 -13.28
N ASP A 315 -2.37 28.71 -12.90
CA ASP A 315 -1.67 27.67 -12.12
C ASP A 315 -2.32 27.32 -10.77
N ARG A 316 -3.14 28.21 -10.21
CA ARG A 316 -3.66 28.06 -8.83
C ARG A 316 -4.96 27.26 -8.72
N GLY A 317 -5.61 26.91 -9.82
CA GLY A 317 -6.71 25.95 -9.81
C GLY A 317 -6.26 24.50 -9.62
N THR A 318 -7.14 23.53 -9.86
CA THR A 318 -6.72 22.13 -10.00
C THR A 318 -7.49 21.43 -11.12
N LEU A 319 -6.74 20.88 -12.07
CA LEU A 319 -7.22 20.02 -13.14
C LEU A 319 -7.17 18.54 -12.71
N TYR A 320 -8.22 17.78 -13.04
CA TYR A 320 -8.31 16.34 -12.83
C TYR A 320 -8.74 15.64 -14.12
N SER A 321 -8.07 14.56 -14.51
CA SER A 321 -8.50 13.73 -15.65
C SER A 321 -9.95 13.26 -15.52
N CYS A 322 -10.64 13.26 -16.65
CA CYS A 322 -12.07 13.01 -16.82
C CYS A 322 -12.26 11.70 -17.62
N CYS A 323 -13.13 10.79 -17.18
CA CYS A 323 -13.26 9.43 -17.77
C CYS A 323 -11.91 8.67 -17.95
N SER A 324 -10.90 8.94 -17.11
CA SER A 324 -9.51 8.45 -17.26
C SER A 324 -8.76 8.84 -18.56
N PHE A 325 -9.22 9.85 -19.31
CA PHE A 325 -8.43 10.42 -20.40
C PHE A 325 -7.33 11.37 -19.89
N SER A 326 -6.22 11.43 -20.62
CA SER A 326 -5.19 12.46 -20.51
C SER A 326 -5.77 13.83 -20.86
N ASP A 327 -6.34 13.95 -22.05
CA ASP A 327 -6.58 15.24 -22.70
C ASP A 327 -7.90 15.89 -22.26
N ILE A 328 -8.70 15.16 -21.49
CA ILE A 328 -10.01 15.58 -21.00
C ILE A 328 -9.95 15.77 -19.49
N VAL A 329 -10.43 16.92 -18.99
CA VAL A 329 -10.29 17.29 -17.57
C VAL A 329 -11.48 18.01 -16.97
N ASN A 330 -11.64 17.87 -15.67
CA ASN A 330 -12.47 18.72 -14.82
C ASN A 330 -11.56 19.75 -14.12
N PHE A 331 -11.97 21.02 -14.06
CA PHE A 331 -11.31 22.10 -13.33
C PHE A 331 -12.12 22.48 -12.07
N GLN A 332 -11.44 22.80 -10.97
CA GLN A 332 -12.01 23.64 -9.91
C GLN A 332 -11.04 24.73 -9.48
N SER A 333 -11.57 25.90 -9.12
CA SER A 333 -10.76 26.95 -8.51
C SER A 333 -10.38 26.63 -7.06
N ASN A 334 -9.25 27.16 -6.64
CA ASN A 334 -8.80 27.21 -5.25
C ASN A 334 -9.85 27.82 -4.31
N THR A 335 -9.92 27.28 -3.09
CA THR A 335 -10.63 27.89 -1.94
C THR A 335 -9.62 28.19 -0.83
N ASP A 336 -8.60 28.99 -1.15
CA ASP A 336 -7.40 29.26 -0.33
C ASP A 336 -7.28 30.71 0.17
N GLY A 337 -8.27 31.57 -0.13
CA GLY A 337 -8.32 32.95 0.30
C GLY A 337 -7.43 33.94 -0.46
N ARG A 338 -7.06 33.63 -1.71
CA ARG A 338 -6.61 34.65 -2.67
C ARG A 338 -7.53 34.66 -3.89
N ASN A 339 -7.37 35.64 -4.78
CA ASN A 339 -8.19 35.78 -5.99
C ASN A 339 -8.29 34.47 -6.81
N ILE A 340 -9.39 34.32 -7.55
CA ILE A 340 -9.55 33.24 -8.52
C ILE A 340 -8.58 33.47 -9.68
N ASP A 341 -7.93 32.41 -10.12
CA ASP A 341 -6.92 32.43 -11.17
C ASP A 341 -7.50 31.92 -12.50
N VAL A 342 -8.36 32.75 -13.11
CA VAL A 342 -9.04 32.46 -14.39
C VAL A 342 -9.14 33.71 -15.26
N SER A 343 -9.27 33.52 -16.58
CA SER A 343 -9.38 34.60 -17.54
C SER A 343 -10.64 35.45 -17.37
N ALA A 344 -10.57 36.71 -17.82
CA ALA A 344 -11.73 37.61 -17.84
C ALA A 344 -12.88 37.06 -18.71
N ASP A 345 -12.59 36.34 -19.80
CA ASP A 345 -13.62 35.72 -20.64
C ASP A 345 -14.46 34.70 -19.85
N VAL A 346 -13.83 33.91 -18.98
CA VAL A 346 -14.51 32.94 -18.10
C VAL A 346 -15.34 33.66 -17.02
N LEU A 347 -14.82 34.72 -16.41
CA LEU A 347 -15.59 35.50 -15.43
C LEU A 347 -16.81 36.18 -16.07
N ASN A 348 -16.67 36.66 -17.31
CA ASN A 348 -17.74 37.32 -18.08
C ASN A 348 -18.88 36.38 -18.50
N VAL A 349 -18.75 35.06 -18.34
CA VAL A 349 -19.89 34.14 -18.45
C VAL A 349 -20.94 34.45 -17.36
N CYS A 350 -20.51 34.90 -16.19
CA CYS A 350 -21.41 35.47 -15.19
C CYS A 350 -21.81 36.89 -15.55
N THR A 351 -23.07 37.26 -15.32
CA THR A 351 -23.55 38.64 -15.49
C THR A 351 -22.98 39.61 -14.44
N ILE A 352 -22.35 39.08 -13.38
CA ILE A 352 -21.72 39.86 -12.30
C ILE A 352 -20.26 39.36 -12.07
N PRO A 353 -19.33 39.55 -13.04
CA PRO A 353 -18.01 38.91 -13.05
C PRO A 353 -17.16 39.20 -11.82
N ASN A 354 -17.23 40.43 -11.28
CA ASN A 354 -16.45 40.87 -10.12
C ASN A 354 -16.88 40.24 -8.79
N GLN A 355 -18.02 39.54 -8.76
CA GLN A 355 -18.60 38.91 -7.57
C GLN A 355 -18.51 37.37 -7.57
N VAL A 356 -17.82 36.79 -8.56
CA VAL A 356 -17.55 35.35 -8.60
C VAL A 356 -16.56 34.98 -7.47
N GLN A 357 -16.96 34.05 -6.60
CA GLN A 357 -16.16 33.52 -5.48
C GLN A 357 -15.56 32.14 -5.76
N PHE A 358 -16.13 31.39 -6.71
CA PHE A 358 -15.68 30.05 -7.09
C PHE A 358 -16.08 29.71 -8.54
N VAL A 359 -15.23 28.98 -9.26
CA VAL A 359 -15.47 28.50 -10.65
C VAL A 359 -15.13 27.01 -10.76
N GLN A 360 -15.93 26.24 -11.48
CA GLN A 360 -15.70 24.82 -11.74
C GLN A 360 -16.20 24.43 -13.14
N PHE A 361 -15.40 23.65 -13.87
CA PHE A 361 -15.77 23.03 -15.15
C PHE A 361 -15.73 21.52 -14.96
N TYR A 362 -16.77 20.78 -15.35
CA TYR A 362 -16.71 19.33 -15.32
C TYR A 362 -17.62 18.67 -16.36
N GLY A 363 -17.27 17.43 -16.75
CA GLY A 363 -18.21 16.52 -17.39
C GLY A 363 -19.10 15.85 -16.35
N ASP A 364 -20.41 15.70 -16.60
CA ASP A 364 -21.41 15.23 -15.62
C ASP A 364 -21.34 13.71 -15.31
N ILE A 365 -20.17 13.24 -14.88
CA ILE A 365 -19.85 11.83 -14.65
C ILE A 365 -20.36 11.36 -13.28
N PRO A 366 -20.99 10.18 -13.19
CA PRO A 366 -21.37 9.57 -11.92
C PRO A 366 -20.13 9.18 -11.09
N HIS A 367 -20.05 9.75 -9.89
CA HIS A 367 -18.90 9.67 -9.00
C HIS A 367 -19.30 9.23 -7.57
N ARG A 368 -20.33 8.38 -7.45
CA ARG A 368 -20.81 7.85 -6.17
C ARG A 368 -19.68 7.09 -5.49
N ARG A 369 -19.48 7.35 -4.18
CA ARG A 369 -18.51 6.66 -3.33
C ARG A 369 -19.21 6.16 -2.07
N PRO A 370 -18.90 4.96 -1.58
CA PRO A 370 -19.36 4.52 -0.26
C PRO A 370 -18.62 5.29 0.83
N HIS A 371 -19.12 5.21 2.07
CA HIS A 371 -18.37 5.67 3.24
C HIS A 371 -17.23 4.68 3.55
N LEU A 372 -16.09 4.86 2.88
CA LEU A 372 -14.89 4.02 2.99
C LEU A 372 -14.36 3.96 4.42
N THR A 373 -14.51 2.82 5.07
CA THR A 373 -13.83 2.44 6.32
C THR A 373 -12.48 1.76 6.07
N VAL A 374 -12.32 1.22 4.86
CA VAL A 374 -11.15 0.51 4.31
C VAL A 374 -10.95 1.00 2.88
N TYR A 375 -9.69 1.11 2.43
CA TYR A 375 -9.34 1.35 1.03
C TYR A 375 -8.93 0.04 0.36
N HIS A 376 -9.16 -0.10 -0.94
CA HIS A 376 -8.69 -1.24 -1.74
C HIS A 376 -9.02 -2.61 -1.10
N PRO A 377 -10.32 -2.90 -0.85
CA PRO A 377 -10.72 -4.08 -0.09
C PRO A 377 -10.43 -5.41 -0.79
N VAL A 378 -10.38 -5.47 -2.12
CA VAL A 378 -10.18 -6.72 -2.86
C VAL A 378 -8.71 -7.12 -2.87
N SER A 379 -7.81 -6.25 -3.34
CA SER A 379 -6.37 -6.52 -3.19
C SER A 379 -5.99 -6.70 -1.72
N GLY A 380 -6.63 -5.96 -0.81
CA GLY A 380 -6.49 -6.11 0.63
C GLY A 380 -6.83 -7.52 1.14
N ILE A 381 -7.99 -8.09 0.80
CA ILE A 381 -8.42 -9.40 1.33
C ILE A 381 -7.66 -10.57 0.70
N ILE A 382 -7.25 -10.46 -0.57
CA ILE A 382 -6.34 -11.41 -1.21
C ILE A 382 -5.01 -11.41 -0.43
N LEU A 383 -4.36 -10.25 -0.36
CA LEU A 383 -3.08 -10.00 0.33
C LEU A 383 -3.04 -10.45 1.80
N CYS A 384 -4.16 -10.37 2.52
CA CYS A 384 -4.22 -10.70 3.94
C CYS A 384 -3.84 -12.15 4.26
N GLY A 385 -4.10 -13.11 3.36
CA GLY A 385 -3.77 -14.53 3.54
C GLY A 385 -4.39 -15.22 4.78
N ASP A 386 -5.29 -14.57 5.51
CA ASP A 386 -5.62 -14.81 6.93
C ASP A 386 -4.41 -14.90 7.91
N VAL A 387 -3.22 -14.37 7.59
CA VAL A 387 -2.09 -14.39 8.55
C VAL A 387 -2.18 -13.31 9.65
N ILE A 388 -3.21 -12.46 9.59
CA ILE A 388 -3.47 -11.34 10.52
C ILE A 388 -4.58 -11.67 11.55
N ASN A 389 -5.16 -10.64 12.19
CA ASN A 389 -6.30 -10.81 13.10
C ASN A 389 -7.60 -10.99 12.30
N LYS A 390 -8.40 -12.02 12.63
CA LYS A 390 -9.68 -12.34 11.98
C LYS A 390 -10.63 -11.15 11.89
N ALA A 391 -10.74 -10.33 12.95
CA ALA A 391 -11.58 -9.13 12.96
C ALA A 391 -11.10 -8.02 12.01
N THR A 392 -9.85 -8.08 11.54
CA THR A 392 -9.32 -7.22 10.47
C THR A 392 -9.64 -7.80 9.09
N CYS A 393 -9.48 -9.11 8.88
CA CYS A 393 -9.95 -9.79 7.66
C CYS A 393 -11.45 -9.51 7.44
N GLU A 394 -12.29 -9.81 8.44
CA GLU A 394 -13.74 -9.56 8.44
C GLU A 394 -14.11 -8.08 8.23
N ALA A 395 -13.23 -7.13 8.54
CA ALA A 395 -13.47 -5.70 8.32
C ALA A 395 -13.16 -5.25 6.89
N ILE A 396 -12.14 -5.85 6.27
CA ILE A 396 -11.79 -5.64 4.87
C ILE A 396 -12.83 -6.34 3.98
N GLU A 397 -13.17 -7.59 4.29
CA GLU A 397 -14.18 -8.41 3.61
C GLU A 397 -15.57 -7.73 3.60
N ARG A 398 -16.02 -7.17 4.74
CA ARG A 398 -17.29 -6.41 4.78
C ARG A 398 -17.28 -5.09 4.00
N ALA A 399 -16.11 -4.59 3.58
CA ALA A 399 -16.02 -3.40 2.74
C ALA A 399 -16.14 -3.72 1.24
N TYR A 400 -15.95 -4.98 0.82
CA TYR A 400 -16.03 -5.44 -0.57
C TYR A 400 -17.36 -5.09 -1.26
N GLY A 401 -18.49 -5.60 -0.72
CA GLY A 401 -19.80 -5.45 -1.34
C GLY A 401 -20.21 -3.98 -1.61
N PRO A 402 -20.15 -3.08 -0.60
CA PRO A 402 -20.43 -1.66 -0.79
C PRO A 402 -19.45 -0.92 -1.72
N TYR A 403 -18.25 -1.47 -1.94
CA TYR A 403 -17.23 -0.90 -2.81
C TYR A 403 -17.51 -1.25 -4.28
N ILE A 404 -17.65 -2.54 -4.61
CA ILE A 404 -18.03 -3.02 -5.94
C ILE A 404 -19.34 -2.41 -6.41
N PHE A 405 -20.39 -2.49 -5.57
CA PHE A 405 -21.72 -1.95 -5.88
C PHE A 405 -21.72 -0.44 -6.20
N SER A 406 -20.73 0.31 -5.71
CA SER A 406 -20.59 1.72 -6.05
C SER A 406 -20.06 1.94 -7.49
N PHE A 407 -19.21 1.04 -8.00
CA PHE A 407 -18.78 1.05 -9.39
C PHE A 407 -19.88 0.55 -10.32
N ASP A 408 -20.59 -0.53 -9.97
CA ASP A 408 -21.79 -0.97 -10.71
C ASP A 408 -22.79 0.16 -10.88
N GLN A 409 -23.08 0.91 -9.80
CA GLN A 409 -23.96 2.06 -9.87
C GLN A 409 -23.39 3.17 -10.76
N ASN A 410 -22.09 3.46 -10.71
CA ASN A 410 -21.49 4.49 -11.56
C ASN A 410 -21.53 4.08 -13.05
N VAL A 411 -21.26 2.82 -13.40
CA VAL A 411 -21.42 2.29 -14.78
C VAL A 411 -22.87 2.44 -15.25
N ASN A 412 -23.84 2.01 -14.45
CA ASN A 412 -25.28 2.07 -14.80
C ASN A 412 -25.86 3.51 -14.87
N LEU A 413 -25.15 4.48 -14.29
CA LEU A 413 -25.48 5.90 -14.33
C LEU A 413 -24.69 6.68 -15.40
N LEU A 414 -23.70 6.06 -16.05
CA LEU A 414 -22.89 6.67 -17.11
C LEU A 414 -23.71 6.73 -18.41
N ARG A 415 -24.68 7.64 -18.43
CA ARG A 415 -25.74 7.69 -19.46
C ARG A 415 -25.50 8.75 -20.53
N ASP A 416 -24.82 9.83 -20.17
CA ASP A 416 -24.59 10.98 -21.04
C ASP A 416 -23.37 11.78 -20.53
N LEU A 417 -22.52 12.24 -21.43
CA LEU A 417 -21.31 13.01 -21.17
C LEU A 417 -21.56 14.43 -21.65
N ARG A 418 -21.92 15.29 -20.70
CA ARG A 418 -22.24 16.70 -20.94
C ARG A 418 -21.25 17.60 -20.25
N CYS A 419 -20.80 18.64 -20.94
CA CYS A 419 -20.05 19.73 -20.36
C CYS A 419 -20.93 20.52 -19.38
N ARG A 420 -20.39 20.88 -18.21
CA ARG A 420 -21.03 21.77 -17.25
C ARG A 420 -20.04 22.80 -16.73
N MET A 421 -20.47 24.06 -16.67
CA MET A 421 -19.79 25.15 -15.99
C MET A 421 -20.58 25.51 -14.74
N GLU A 422 -19.91 25.78 -13.63
CA GLU A 422 -20.52 26.22 -12.38
C GLU A 422 -19.76 27.39 -11.78
N PHE A 423 -20.54 28.32 -11.24
CA PHE A 423 -20.06 29.54 -10.61
C PHE A 423 -20.78 29.71 -9.27
N VAL A 424 -20.05 30.13 -8.23
CA VAL A 424 -20.70 30.70 -7.05
C VAL A 424 -20.48 32.20 -7.06
N VAL A 425 -21.58 32.95 -7.10
CA VAL A 425 -21.61 34.39 -7.29
C VAL A 425 -22.27 35.04 -6.09
N GLU A 426 -21.66 36.11 -5.59
CA GLU A 426 -22.29 37.00 -4.63
C GLU A 426 -23.27 37.92 -5.34
N VAL A 427 -24.54 37.76 -4.98
CA VAL A 427 -25.62 38.52 -5.57
C VAL A 427 -25.81 39.78 -4.69
N PRO A 428 -25.94 40.98 -5.27
CA PRO A 428 -26.34 42.18 -4.54
C PRO A 428 -27.70 41.97 -3.82
N PRO A 429 -28.18 42.91 -2.99
CA PRO A 429 -29.57 42.88 -2.53
C PRO A 429 -30.52 42.98 -3.74
N VAL A 430 -31.09 41.84 -4.12
CA VAL A 430 -31.79 41.49 -5.38
C VAL A 430 -33.10 40.79 -4.98
N PRO A 431 -34.17 40.81 -5.82
CA PRO A 431 -35.53 40.76 -5.29
C PRO A 431 -35.94 39.36 -4.80
N HIS A 432 -37.21 39.25 -4.40
CA HIS A 432 -37.82 38.06 -3.80
C HIS A 432 -37.79 36.76 -4.65
N VAL A 433 -37.15 36.75 -5.82
CA VAL A 433 -37.05 35.59 -6.72
C VAL A 433 -35.64 35.54 -7.34
N ILE A 434 -35.08 34.34 -7.40
CA ILE A 434 -33.78 34.02 -8.03
C ILE A 434 -34.06 33.13 -9.26
N THR A 435 -33.82 33.68 -10.46
CA THR A 435 -34.05 33.01 -11.75
C THR A 435 -32.71 32.57 -12.37
N PRO A 436 -32.53 31.31 -12.81
CA PRO A 436 -31.23 30.81 -13.32
C PRO A 436 -30.61 31.68 -14.42
N HIS A 437 -31.41 32.08 -15.40
CA HIS A 437 -30.98 32.83 -16.58
C HIS A 437 -30.48 34.26 -16.28
N MET A 438 -30.74 34.82 -15.08
CA MET A 438 -30.28 36.17 -14.73
C MET A 438 -28.78 36.24 -14.41
N TYR A 439 -28.15 35.09 -14.12
CA TYR A 439 -26.76 35.02 -13.65
C TYR A 439 -25.76 34.53 -14.70
N VAL A 440 -26.25 34.03 -15.85
CA VAL A 440 -25.45 33.42 -16.92
C VAL A 440 -25.70 34.15 -18.25
N SER A 441 -24.63 34.63 -18.88
CA SER A 441 -24.68 35.27 -20.20
C SER A 441 -24.36 34.26 -21.30
N LEU A 442 -25.39 33.72 -21.96
CA LEU A 442 -25.24 32.76 -23.06
C LEU A 442 -24.34 33.30 -24.20
N PRO A 443 -24.46 34.56 -24.67
CA PRO A 443 -23.58 35.11 -25.72
C PRO A 443 -22.10 35.22 -25.30
N ASN A 444 -21.80 35.19 -24.00
CA ASN A 444 -20.43 35.16 -23.51
C ASN A 444 -19.90 33.72 -23.40
N ILE A 445 -20.76 32.72 -23.20
CA ILE A 445 -20.39 31.29 -23.36
C ILE A 445 -20.11 30.99 -24.83
N GLU A 446 -21.00 31.40 -25.74
CA GLU A 446 -20.82 31.24 -27.18
C GLU A 446 -19.48 31.85 -27.62
N ARG A 447 -19.16 33.08 -27.20
CA ARG A 447 -17.87 33.72 -27.49
C ARG A 447 -16.68 33.00 -26.87
N LEU A 448 -16.82 32.43 -25.67
CA LEU A 448 -15.77 31.63 -25.03
C LEU A 448 -15.49 30.36 -25.84
N LEU A 449 -16.53 29.66 -26.30
CA LEU A 449 -16.42 28.44 -27.12
C LEU A 449 -15.96 28.72 -28.56
N LEU A 450 -16.31 29.87 -29.14
CA LEU A 450 -15.81 30.34 -30.45
C LEU A 450 -14.30 30.66 -30.43
N LYS A 451 -13.79 31.11 -29.28
CA LYS A 451 -12.44 31.67 -29.14
C LYS A 451 -11.36 30.65 -28.74
N TYR A 452 -11.72 29.63 -27.98
CA TYR A 452 -10.78 28.67 -27.40
C TYR A 452 -11.21 27.22 -27.67
N ASP A 453 -10.23 26.33 -27.90
CA ASP A 453 -10.47 24.91 -28.15
C ASP A 453 -10.81 24.14 -26.87
N LEU A 454 -12.01 24.41 -26.35
CA LEU A 454 -12.50 23.96 -25.04
C LEU A 454 -13.27 22.64 -25.08
N LEU A 455 -13.79 22.23 -26.24
CA LEU A 455 -14.64 21.05 -26.38
C LEU A 455 -13.86 19.88 -26.98
N VAL A 456 -14.06 18.70 -26.41
CA VAL A 456 -13.71 17.41 -26.98
C VAL A 456 -15.04 16.70 -27.31
N PRO A 457 -15.47 16.71 -28.58
CA PRO A 457 -16.70 16.06 -29.00
C PRO A 457 -16.48 14.57 -29.32
N TYR A 458 -17.53 13.77 -29.19
CA TYR A 458 -17.62 12.39 -29.67
C TYR A 458 -19.04 12.13 -30.21
N VAL A 459 -19.19 11.25 -31.20
CA VAL A 459 -20.51 10.89 -31.78
C VAL A 459 -21.42 10.21 -30.74
N ASN A 460 -22.69 10.61 -30.66
CA ASN A 460 -23.69 10.03 -29.77
C ASN A 460 -24.51 8.91 -30.45
N SER A 461 -23.97 7.69 -30.45
CA SER A 461 -24.60 6.49 -31.01
C SER A 461 -24.59 5.30 -30.03
N ASP A 462 -25.34 4.24 -30.32
CA ASP A 462 -25.37 3.03 -29.48
C ASP A 462 -24.01 2.29 -29.45
N ASP A 463 -23.25 2.36 -30.55
CA ASP A 463 -21.87 1.83 -30.67
C ASP A 463 -20.79 2.89 -30.32
N SER A 464 -21.14 3.95 -29.59
CA SER A 464 -20.22 5.05 -29.26
C SER A 464 -19.26 4.76 -28.10
N LEU A 465 -18.38 5.75 -27.85
CA LEU A 465 -17.55 5.87 -26.64
C LEU A 465 -18.30 5.51 -25.35
N LEU A 466 -19.56 5.93 -25.18
CA LEU A 466 -20.33 5.63 -23.97
C LEU A 466 -20.51 4.11 -23.74
N SER A 467 -20.78 3.38 -24.82
CA SER A 467 -20.97 1.93 -24.79
C SER A 467 -19.66 1.22 -24.44
N ALA A 468 -18.55 1.63 -25.09
CA ALA A 468 -17.23 1.10 -24.81
C ALA A 468 -16.73 1.44 -23.39
N LEU A 469 -16.94 2.66 -22.89
CA LEU A 469 -16.60 3.04 -21.51
C LEU A 469 -17.44 2.27 -20.47
N ARG A 470 -18.73 1.99 -20.74
CA ARG A 470 -19.51 1.08 -19.88
C ARG A 470 -18.92 -0.33 -19.89
N SER A 471 -18.61 -0.88 -21.07
CA SER A 471 -18.03 -2.22 -21.20
C SER A 471 -16.69 -2.34 -20.46
N VAL A 472 -15.79 -1.36 -20.62
CA VAL A 472 -14.53 -1.25 -19.87
C VAL A 472 -14.77 -1.20 -18.35
N GLY A 473 -15.73 -0.40 -17.88
CA GLY A 473 -16.10 -0.30 -16.46
C GLY A 473 -16.69 -1.60 -15.89
N THR A 474 -17.59 -2.25 -16.63
CA THR A 474 -18.15 -3.56 -16.30
C THR A 474 -17.06 -4.62 -16.24
N GLN A 475 -16.26 -4.80 -17.29
CA GLN A 475 -15.22 -5.83 -17.34
C GLN A 475 -14.18 -5.68 -16.21
N MET A 476 -13.78 -4.44 -15.86
CA MET A 476 -12.88 -4.23 -14.72
C MET A 476 -13.54 -4.62 -13.39
N THR A 477 -14.83 -4.36 -13.23
CA THR A 477 -15.59 -4.69 -12.01
C THR A 477 -15.83 -6.19 -11.90
N GLU A 478 -16.26 -6.85 -12.98
CA GLU A 478 -16.42 -8.31 -13.07
C GLU A 478 -15.09 -9.05 -12.86
N ARG A 479 -14.00 -8.60 -13.50
CA ARG A 479 -12.66 -9.17 -13.28
C ARG A 479 -12.22 -9.01 -11.83
N LEU A 480 -12.51 -7.88 -11.20
CA LEU A 480 -12.20 -7.65 -9.80
C LEU A 480 -13.04 -8.54 -8.85
N CYS A 481 -14.30 -8.81 -9.18
CA CYS A 481 -15.14 -9.79 -8.49
C CYS A 481 -14.60 -11.23 -8.65
N ASN A 482 -14.20 -11.63 -9.85
CA ASN A 482 -13.62 -12.94 -10.11
C ASN A 482 -12.32 -13.13 -9.30
N LEU A 483 -11.44 -12.13 -9.27
CA LEU A 483 -10.22 -12.12 -8.45
C LEU A 483 -10.54 -12.20 -6.93
N TYR A 484 -11.61 -11.57 -6.47
CA TYR A 484 -12.08 -11.71 -5.08
C TYR A 484 -12.54 -13.15 -4.78
N ASP A 485 -13.41 -13.72 -5.62
CA ASP A 485 -14.01 -15.03 -5.35
C ASP A 485 -13.02 -16.20 -5.49
N GLU A 486 -12.07 -16.09 -6.42
CA GLU A 486 -10.99 -17.07 -6.65
C GLU A 486 -9.85 -16.92 -5.61
N TYR A 487 -9.35 -15.70 -5.35
CA TYR A 487 -8.11 -15.49 -4.59
C TYR A 487 -8.27 -14.90 -3.17
N ARG A 488 -9.49 -14.70 -2.63
CA ARG A 488 -9.65 -14.21 -1.24
C ARG A 488 -8.84 -15.05 -0.24
N LEU A 489 -8.12 -14.38 0.67
CA LEU A 489 -7.29 -15.01 1.70
C LEU A 489 -6.21 -15.98 1.19
N THR A 490 -5.81 -15.91 -0.10
CA THR A 490 -4.69 -16.69 -0.67
C THR A 490 -3.31 -16.10 -0.37
N GLY A 491 -3.21 -14.77 -0.24
CA GLY A 491 -1.93 -14.07 -0.29
C GLY A 491 -1.27 -14.10 -1.67
N ASP A 492 -1.98 -14.48 -2.75
CA ASP A 492 -1.43 -14.58 -4.10
C ASP A 492 -0.88 -13.24 -4.59
N SER A 493 0.36 -13.26 -5.06
CA SER A 493 1.09 -12.04 -5.43
C SER A 493 0.62 -11.42 -6.74
N THR A 494 0.27 -12.25 -7.72
CA THR A 494 -0.20 -11.80 -9.04
C THR A 494 -1.61 -11.25 -8.91
N ALA A 495 -2.53 -12.02 -8.31
CA ALA A 495 -3.90 -11.59 -8.10
C ALA A 495 -4.00 -10.35 -7.19
N THR A 496 -3.12 -10.21 -6.18
CA THR A 496 -3.04 -8.98 -5.37
C THR A 496 -2.71 -7.75 -6.23
N TRP A 497 -1.70 -7.83 -7.11
CA TRP A 497 -1.32 -6.68 -7.94
C TRP A 497 -2.34 -6.39 -9.05
N GLU A 498 -2.90 -7.42 -9.68
CA GLU A 498 -3.95 -7.26 -10.69
C GLU A 498 -5.20 -6.59 -10.08
N ALA A 499 -5.69 -7.10 -8.95
CA ALA A 499 -6.80 -6.49 -8.21
C ALA A 499 -6.46 -5.04 -7.82
N TYR A 500 -5.25 -4.79 -7.30
CA TYR A 500 -4.83 -3.45 -6.89
C TYR A 500 -4.78 -2.47 -8.08
N TYR A 501 -4.37 -2.92 -9.26
CA TYR A 501 -4.38 -2.10 -10.48
C TYR A 501 -5.81 -1.83 -10.98
N LEU A 502 -6.71 -2.82 -10.94
CA LEU A 502 -8.13 -2.65 -11.29
C LEU A 502 -8.85 -1.71 -10.31
N GLU A 503 -8.59 -1.81 -9.02
CA GLU A 503 -9.09 -0.87 -8.00
C GLU A 503 -8.62 0.56 -8.30
N LEU A 504 -7.34 0.78 -8.58
CA LEU A 504 -6.84 2.11 -8.99
C LEU A 504 -7.44 2.61 -10.31
N CYS A 505 -7.75 1.73 -11.25
CA CYS A 505 -8.39 2.07 -12.53
C CYS A 505 -9.83 2.53 -12.35
N LEU A 506 -10.63 1.78 -11.58
CA LEU A 506 -12.02 2.14 -11.26
C LEU A 506 -12.11 3.42 -10.42
N GLU A 507 -11.22 3.59 -9.42
CA GLU A 507 -11.06 4.84 -8.68
C GLU A 507 -10.52 6.01 -9.54
N LYS A 508 -9.89 5.74 -10.68
CA LYS A 508 -9.50 6.78 -11.63
C LYS A 508 -10.64 7.18 -12.56
N MET A 509 -11.35 6.20 -13.09
CA MET A 509 -12.41 6.38 -14.08
C MET A 509 -13.61 7.15 -13.53
N PHE A 510 -14.12 6.74 -12.36
CA PHE A 510 -15.33 7.34 -11.76
C PHE A 510 -15.01 8.39 -10.70
N TRP A 511 -13.85 8.32 -10.06
CA TRP A 511 -13.52 9.16 -8.91
C TRP A 511 -12.37 10.16 -9.16
N GLY A 512 -11.75 10.15 -10.36
CA GLY A 512 -10.67 11.04 -10.81
C GLY A 512 -9.32 10.85 -10.10
N ARG A 513 -9.31 10.18 -8.94
CA ARG A 513 -8.16 9.95 -8.09
C ARG A 513 -8.40 8.77 -7.14
N PRO A 514 -7.35 7.99 -6.82
CA PRO A 514 -7.39 7.01 -5.74
C PRO A 514 -7.89 7.60 -4.42
N ALA A 515 -8.68 6.82 -3.69
CA ALA A 515 -9.22 7.19 -2.39
C ALA A 515 -8.13 7.26 -1.30
N SER A 516 -7.13 6.37 -1.39
CA SER A 516 -5.97 6.37 -0.48
C SER A 516 -4.93 7.42 -0.89
N PRO A 517 -4.52 8.35 0.01
CA PRO A 517 -3.43 9.30 -0.25
C PRO A 517 -2.08 8.64 -0.53
N VAL A 518 -1.84 7.44 0.00
CA VAL A 518 -0.62 6.65 -0.28
C VAL A 518 -0.62 6.19 -1.73
N SER A 519 -1.77 5.70 -2.21
CA SER A 519 -1.95 5.18 -3.56
C SER A 519 -1.89 6.26 -4.64
N ASN A 520 -2.18 7.53 -4.31
CA ASN A 520 -2.11 8.63 -5.28
C ASN A 520 -0.70 8.85 -5.87
N LYS A 521 0.37 8.54 -5.11
CA LYS A 521 1.75 8.56 -5.65
C LYS A 521 1.98 7.37 -6.57
N LEU A 522 1.71 6.17 -6.05
CA LEU A 522 1.99 4.92 -6.74
C LEU A 522 1.16 4.74 -8.02
N ALA A 523 -0.03 5.35 -8.11
CA ALA A 523 -0.82 5.38 -9.35
C ALA A 523 -0.11 6.10 -10.50
N VAL A 524 0.79 7.05 -10.24
CA VAL A 524 1.65 7.63 -11.29
C VAL A 524 2.64 6.58 -11.79
N GLU A 525 3.35 5.91 -10.88
CA GLU A 525 4.34 4.86 -11.19
C GLU A 525 3.75 3.58 -11.82
N ILE A 526 2.43 3.36 -11.69
CA ILE A 526 1.73 2.17 -12.23
C ILE A 526 1.18 2.43 -13.65
N GLY A 527 1.03 3.68 -14.07
CA GLY A 527 0.35 4.03 -15.32
C GLY A 527 -0.90 4.90 -15.18
N PRO A 528 -1.89 4.63 -14.30
CA PRO A 528 -3.19 5.34 -14.23
C PRO A 528 -3.11 6.73 -13.56
N GLY A 529 -1.92 7.34 -13.53
CA GLY A 529 -1.69 8.67 -13.01
C GLY A 529 -2.12 9.77 -13.98
N ALA A 530 -2.21 10.99 -13.44
CA ALA A 530 -2.46 12.21 -14.25
C ALA A 530 -1.80 13.47 -13.64
N VAL A 531 -0.91 13.29 -12.66
CA VAL A 531 -0.27 14.38 -11.89
C VAL A 531 1.11 14.75 -12.46
N SER A 532 1.71 13.86 -13.26
CA SER A 532 2.83 14.14 -14.14
C SER A 532 2.62 13.34 -15.43
N LEU A 533 2.17 14.00 -16.50
CA LEU A 533 1.85 13.35 -17.78
C LEU A 533 3.07 12.65 -18.39
N MET A 534 4.25 13.25 -18.22
CA MET A 534 5.53 12.70 -18.69
C MET A 534 5.90 11.36 -18.02
N ASN A 535 5.44 11.10 -16.80
CA ASN A 535 5.96 10.04 -15.92
C ASN A 535 4.99 8.86 -15.73
N CYS A 536 3.94 8.72 -16.55
CA CYS A 536 2.97 7.63 -16.43
C CYS A 536 2.36 7.21 -17.77
N ARG A 537 2.17 5.90 -17.99
CA ARG A 537 1.65 5.35 -19.25
C ARG A 537 0.32 5.94 -19.72
N THR A 538 -0.61 6.29 -18.82
CA THR A 538 -1.88 6.98 -19.19
C THR A 538 -1.65 8.40 -19.74
N GLY A 539 -0.61 9.09 -19.28
CA GLY A 539 -0.23 10.41 -19.79
C GLY A 539 0.53 10.35 -21.13
N GLN A 540 1.12 9.20 -21.46
CA GLN A 540 1.82 8.94 -22.72
C GLN A 540 0.93 8.27 -23.78
N LEU A 541 -0.17 7.62 -23.39
CA LEU A 541 -1.06 6.87 -24.28
C LEU A 541 -2.49 7.44 -24.37
N GLY A 542 -2.73 8.67 -23.89
CA GLY A 542 -3.98 9.43 -24.08
C GLY A 542 -5.21 8.97 -23.27
N PHE A 543 -5.35 7.67 -23.00
CA PHE A 543 -6.40 7.05 -22.17
C PHE A 543 -5.80 6.05 -21.17
N LEU A 544 -6.60 5.63 -20.18
CA LEU A 544 -6.25 4.66 -19.14
C LEU A 544 -5.34 3.54 -19.66
N ALA A 545 -4.14 3.46 -19.10
CA ALA A 545 -3.13 2.46 -19.42
C ALA A 545 -2.34 2.10 -18.15
N LEU A 546 -2.04 0.83 -18.01
CA LEU A 546 -1.20 0.25 -16.97
C LEU A 546 0.19 -0.04 -17.55
N GLU A 547 1.25 0.13 -16.76
CA GLU A 547 2.50 -0.56 -17.05
C GLU A 547 2.26 -2.08 -17.14
N PRO A 548 2.94 -2.82 -18.04
CA PRO A 548 2.85 -4.27 -18.08
C PRO A 548 3.12 -4.83 -16.68
N TRP A 549 2.35 -5.83 -16.23
CA TRP A 549 2.44 -6.31 -14.84
C TRP A 549 3.74 -7.10 -14.57
N ILE A 550 4.85 -6.37 -14.43
CA ILE A 550 6.11 -6.95 -13.94
C ILE A 550 5.83 -7.45 -12.52
N TYR A 551 5.98 -8.77 -12.32
CA TYR A 551 5.90 -9.41 -11.01
C TYR A 551 6.77 -8.63 -10.00
N ARG A 552 6.12 -7.90 -9.08
CA ARG A 552 6.82 -7.20 -8.01
C ARG A 552 6.91 -8.15 -6.82
N ALA A 553 8.11 -8.58 -6.49
CA ALA A 553 8.42 -9.47 -5.36
C ALA A 553 8.15 -8.88 -3.95
N ARG A 554 7.36 -7.81 -3.86
CA ARG A 554 6.87 -7.16 -2.64
C ARG A 554 5.40 -6.75 -2.85
N PRO A 555 4.57 -6.79 -1.81
CA PRO A 555 3.17 -6.39 -1.91
C PRO A 555 3.01 -4.87 -2.14
N PRO A 556 1.80 -4.41 -2.50
CA PRO A 556 1.45 -2.99 -2.46
C PRO A 556 1.65 -2.38 -1.06
N PRO A 557 1.74 -1.04 -0.92
CA PRO A 557 2.13 -0.38 0.33
C PRO A 557 1.23 -0.71 1.54
N LEU A 558 1.70 -1.62 2.41
CA LEU A 558 0.91 -2.19 3.52
C LEU A 558 0.35 -1.18 4.54
N LYS A 559 0.85 0.06 4.54
CA LYS A 559 0.31 1.21 5.28
C LYS A 559 -1.08 1.66 4.81
N ILE A 560 -1.58 1.13 3.69
CA ILE A 560 -2.97 1.31 3.21
C ILE A 560 -3.95 0.62 4.17
N TRP A 561 -3.66 -0.63 4.57
CA TRP A 561 -4.56 -1.45 5.40
C TRP A 561 -4.15 -1.53 6.87
N PHE A 562 -2.84 -1.49 7.17
CA PHE A 562 -2.33 -1.81 8.50
C PHE A 562 -1.61 -0.63 9.19
N LYS A 563 -1.65 -0.64 10.52
CA LYS A 563 -0.91 0.30 11.39
C LYS A 563 0.14 -0.39 12.27
N SER A 564 0.07 -1.72 12.42
CA SER A 564 1.02 -2.52 13.19
C SER A 564 2.13 -3.05 12.27
N SER A 565 3.39 -2.80 12.63
CA SER A 565 4.56 -3.39 11.96
C SER A 565 4.54 -4.91 12.00
N THR A 566 4.09 -5.51 13.11
CA THR A 566 3.95 -6.97 13.26
C THR A 566 2.92 -7.55 12.29
N ALA A 567 1.83 -6.82 12.00
CA ALA A 567 0.86 -7.24 10.99
C ALA A 567 1.44 -7.11 9.57
N MET A 568 2.17 -6.02 9.29
CA MET A 568 2.85 -5.82 8.00
C MET A 568 3.85 -6.96 7.73
N SER A 569 4.77 -7.22 8.65
CA SER A 569 5.84 -8.21 8.45
C SER A 569 5.32 -9.63 8.22
N LYS A 570 4.20 -10.00 8.85
CA LYS A 570 3.53 -11.28 8.62
C LYS A 570 2.99 -11.40 7.20
N VAL A 571 2.35 -10.34 6.72
CA VAL A 571 1.87 -10.26 5.34
C VAL A 571 3.05 -10.27 4.36
N GLU A 572 4.11 -9.48 4.58
CA GLU A 572 5.32 -9.49 3.74
C GLU A 572 5.96 -10.88 3.64
N THR A 573 6.01 -11.62 4.75
CA THR A 573 6.61 -12.97 4.78
C THR A 573 5.71 -14.03 4.13
N PHE A 574 4.39 -13.88 4.22
CA PHE A 574 3.43 -14.82 3.61
C PHE A 574 3.18 -14.53 2.11
N TYR A 575 3.37 -13.29 1.68
CA TYR A 575 3.00 -12.79 0.36
C TYR A 575 3.59 -13.61 -0.79
N GLY A 576 2.72 -14.06 -1.70
CA GLY A 576 3.09 -14.87 -2.86
C GLY A 576 3.53 -16.30 -2.54
N PHE A 577 3.22 -16.87 -1.37
CA PHE A 577 3.45 -18.30 -1.14
C PHE A 577 2.54 -19.18 -2.02
N HIS A 578 1.30 -18.73 -2.24
CA HIS A 578 0.31 -19.38 -3.10
C HIS A 578 0.84 -19.68 -4.52
N ASN A 579 1.59 -18.75 -5.11
CA ASN A 579 2.18 -18.88 -6.46
C ASN A 579 3.25 -19.98 -6.60
N PHE A 580 3.55 -20.74 -5.54
CA PHE A 580 4.46 -21.88 -5.57
C PHE A 580 3.77 -23.24 -5.37
N LEU A 581 2.45 -23.28 -5.17
CA LEU A 581 1.72 -24.55 -4.94
C LEU A 581 1.79 -25.49 -6.15
N ASP A 582 1.74 -24.94 -7.36
CA ASP A 582 1.90 -25.69 -8.62
C ASP A 582 3.37 -25.93 -9.02
N SER A 583 4.34 -25.60 -8.15
CA SER A 583 5.77 -25.78 -8.41
C SER A 583 6.33 -27.07 -7.79
N THR A 584 7.53 -27.46 -8.20
CA THR A 584 8.14 -28.71 -7.72
C THR A 584 8.41 -28.66 -6.20
N CYS A 585 8.42 -29.83 -5.55
CA CYS A 585 8.57 -29.94 -4.10
C CYS A 585 9.88 -29.29 -3.57
N GLU A 586 10.94 -29.27 -4.37
CA GLU A 586 12.19 -28.54 -4.10
C GLU A 586 11.93 -27.04 -3.94
N LEU A 587 11.23 -26.42 -4.91
CA LEU A 587 11.02 -24.97 -4.96
C LEU A 587 9.96 -24.52 -3.94
N LEU A 588 8.85 -25.24 -3.85
CA LEU A 588 7.82 -25.03 -2.83
C LEU A 588 8.40 -25.21 -1.41
N GLY A 589 9.21 -26.24 -1.22
CA GLY A 589 9.95 -26.49 0.02
C GLY A 589 10.95 -25.39 0.34
N LYS A 590 11.66 -24.89 -0.69
CA LYS A 590 12.60 -23.77 -0.56
C LYS A 590 11.91 -22.56 0.05
N GLN A 591 10.75 -22.21 -0.50
CA GLN A 591 9.92 -21.09 -0.05
C GLN A 591 9.33 -21.34 1.34
N PHE A 592 8.81 -22.54 1.61
CA PHE A 592 8.25 -22.90 2.93
C PHE A 592 9.29 -22.71 4.04
N ILE A 593 10.46 -23.35 3.91
CA ILE A 593 11.55 -23.26 4.89
C ILE A 593 12.02 -21.81 5.07
N LYS A 594 12.19 -21.06 3.96
CA LYS A 594 12.60 -19.65 4.02
C LYS A 594 11.59 -18.80 4.79
N ARG A 595 10.32 -18.79 4.38
CA ARG A 595 9.26 -17.94 4.97
C ARG A 595 8.98 -18.31 6.43
N PHE A 596 9.03 -19.59 6.75
CA PHE A 596 8.95 -20.10 8.12
C PHE A 596 10.05 -19.53 9.01
N LEU A 597 11.30 -19.51 8.53
CA LEU A 597 12.44 -18.96 9.25
C LEU A 597 12.44 -17.41 9.29
N GLU A 598 11.96 -16.74 8.25
CA GLU A 598 11.77 -15.27 8.21
C GLU A 598 10.78 -14.79 9.29
N ASP A 599 9.57 -15.35 9.35
CA ASP A 599 8.56 -14.96 10.37
C ASP A 599 9.05 -15.35 11.78
N SER A 600 9.73 -16.48 11.93
CA SER A 600 10.35 -16.92 13.18
C SER A 600 11.51 -16.03 13.65
N PHE A 601 12.17 -15.34 12.73
CA PHE A 601 13.21 -14.35 13.01
C PHE A 601 12.57 -13.00 13.39
N ILE A 602 11.70 -12.47 12.53
CA ILE A 602 11.11 -11.13 12.66
C ILE A 602 10.17 -11.03 13.89
N SER A 603 9.51 -12.13 14.27
CA SER A 603 8.69 -12.19 15.49
C SER A 603 9.49 -12.09 16.80
N GLN A 604 10.83 -12.08 16.76
CA GLN A 604 11.69 -12.08 17.94
C GLN A 604 12.66 -10.89 17.99
N SER A 605 12.32 -9.88 18.79
CA SER A 605 13.12 -8.66 19.04
C SER A 605 14.46 -8.86 19.79
N VAL A 606 14.98 -10.09 19.85
CA VAL A 606 16.19 -10.47 20.60
C VAL A 606 17.30 -11.01 19.67
N LEU A 607 17.00 -11.20 18.38
CA LEU A 607 17.97 -11.67 17.39
C LEU A 607 18.73 -10.47 16.77
N PRO A 608 20.07 -10.44 16.81
CA PRO A 608 20.87 -9.35 16.25
C PRO A 608 21.09 -9.50 14.73
N GLY A 609 21.41 -8.40 14.05
CA GLY A 609 21.74 -8.39 12.62
C GLY A 609 20.52 -8.35 11.69
N SER A 610 20.74 -8.41 10.38
CA SER A 610 19.65 -8.49 9.40
C SER A 610 19.24 -9.94 9.13
N CYS A 611 18.04 -10.11 8.59
CA CYS A 611 17.58 -11.43 8.15
C CYS A 611 18.45 -11.99 7.00
N VAL A 612 19.06 -11.12 6.19
CA VAL A 612 19.99 -11.52 5.11
C VAL A 612 21.26 -12.14 5.69
N ASP A 613 21.87 -11.51 6.70
CA ASP A 613 23.05 -12.06 7.41
C ASP A 613 22.74 -13.43 8.02
N PHE A 614 21.53 -13.59 8.57
CA PHE A 614 21.04 -14.83 9.16
C PHE A 614 20.93 -15.96 8.11
N PHE A 615 20.33 -15.73 6.94
CA PHE A 615 20.28 -16.76 5.89
C PHE A 615 21.66 -17.11 5.33
N GLN A 616 22.53 -16.11 5.13
CA GLN A 616 23.92 -16.34 4.76
C GLN A 616 24.66 -17.24 5.78
N HIS A 617 24.39 -17.05 7.08
CA HIS A 617 24.94 -17.91 8.14
C HIS A 617 24.49 -19.37 8.05
N LEU A 618 23.20 -19.60 7.72
CA LEU A 618 22.64 -20.95 7.55
C LEU A 618 23.22 -21.66 6.31
N GLN A 619 23.52 -20.92 5.25
CA GLN A 619 24.18 -21.40 4.04
C GLN A 619 25.71 -21.55 4.17
N GLY A 620 26.30 -21.19 5.31
CA GLY A 620 27.74 -21.30 5.53
C GLY A 620 28.59 -20.24 4.83
N GLN A 621 27.98 -19.17 4.29
CA GLN A 621 28.69 -18.11 3.57
C GLN A 621 29.77 -17.44 4.44
N PRO A 622 31.01 -17.27 3.96
CA PRO A 622 32.13 -16.76 4.76
C PRO A 622 31.96 -15.30 5.18
N ASN A 623 31.18 -14.51 4.44
CA ASN A 623 30.95 -13.09 4.70
C ASN A 623 29.83 -12.82 5.73
N SER A 624 29.21 -13.86 6.30
CA SER A 624 28.14 -13.70 7.30
C SER A 624 28.65 -13.00 8.57
N HIS A 625 28.18 -11.78 8.83
CA HIS A 625 28.43 -11.08 10.10
C HIS A 625 27.70 -11.70 11.30
N TYR A 626 26.74 -12.60 11.07
CA TYR A 626 26.01 -13.30 12.14
C TYR A 626 26.94 -14.25 12.91
N LYS A 627 26.98 -14.14 14.25
CA LYS A 627 27.80 -14.99 15.12
C LYS A 627 26.96 -16.06 15.81
N GLY A 628 27.20 -17.32 15.46
CA GLY A 628 26.50 -18.49 15.97
C GLY A 628 27.43 -19.51 16.61
N VAL A 629 26.93 -20.21 17.63
CA VAL A 629 27.57 -21.38 18.24
C VAL A 629 26.87 -22.65 17.74
N SER A 630 27.65 -23.55 17.13
CA SER A 630 27.19 -24.91 16.81
C SER A 630 27.09 -25.72 18.10
N ILE A 631 25.93 -26.32 18.36
CA ILE A 631 25.68 -27.12 19.58
C ILE A 631 25.56 -28.63 19.32
N GLY A 632 25.72 -29.05 18.06
CA GLY A 632 25.60 -30.45 17.66
C GLY A 632 25.51 -30.62 16.14
N LYS A 633 25.50 -31.88 15.70
CA LYS A 633 25.32 -32.31 14.30
C LYS A 633 24.05 -33.16 14.19
N MET A 634 23.33 -33.02 13.07
CA MET A 634 22.09 -33.75 12.78
C MET A 634 21.96 -33.99 11.27
N SER A 635 21.24 -35.04 10.86
CA SER A 635 20.93 -35.26 9.43
C SER A 635 19.85 -34.29 8.93
N ARG A 636 19.71 -34.14 7.60
CA ARG A 636 18.63 -33.28 7.04
C ARG A 636 17.26 -33.90 7.25
N GLU A 637 17.23 -35.23 7.27
CA GLU A 637 16.08 -36.11 7.47
C GLU A 637 15.57 -35.99 8.92
N ASP A 638 16.46 -36.03 9.92
CA ASP A 638 16.13 -35.82 11.34
C ASP A 638 15.59 -34.39 11.57
N VAL A 639 16.11 -33.38 10.87
CA VAL A 639 15.60 -31.99 10.95
C VAL A 639 14.23 -31.88 10.28
N ALA A 640 14.01 -32.47 9.11
CA ALA A 640 12.70 -32.50 8.46
C ALA A 640 11.64 -33.18 9.36
N MET A 641 11.95 -34.35 9.91
CA MET A 641 11.09 -35.05 10.88
C MET A 641 10.85 -34.22 12.15
N SER A 642 11.88 -33.53 12.65
CA SER A 642 11.72 -32.61 13.79
C SER A 642 10.72 -31.50 13.45
N LEU A 643 10.87 -30.84 12.30
CA LEU A 643 9.95 -29.80 11.83
C LEU A 643 8.50 -30.32 11.66
N MET A 644 8.31 -31.52 11.10
CA MET A 644 6.98 -32.16 11.03
C MET A 644 6.33 -32.31 12.41
N THR A 645 7.08 -32.75 13.42
CA THR A 645 6.53 -32.89 14.80
C THR A 645 6.32 -31.55 15.51
N MET A 646 6.98 -30.48 15.04
CA MET A 646 6.80 -29.10 15.52
C MET A 646 5.67 -28.35 14.80
N ALA A 647 5.27 -28.80 13.60
CA ALA A 647 4.21 -28.24 12.75
C ALA A 647 2.81 -28.47 13.36
N SER A 648 2.52 -27.73 14.43
CA SER A 648 1.32 -27.83 15.25
C SER A 648 0.51 -26.51 15.20
N PRO A 649 -0.82 -26.49 15.45
CA PRO A 649 -1.64 -25.26 15.48
C PRO A 649 -1.27 -24.18 16.52
N ARG A 650 -0.11 -24.28 17.18
CA ARG A 650 0.50 -23.27 18.05
C ARG A 650 1.82 -22.70 17.48
N ALA A 651 2.19 -23.06 16.26
CA ALA A 651 3.16 -22.32 15.46
C ALA A 651 2.63 -20.91 15.14
N SER A 652 3.44 -20.06 14.50
CA SER A 652 2.95 -18.77 14.03
C SER A 652 1.93 -18.95 12.90
N LYS A 653 0.95 -18.04 12.84
CA LYS A 653 -0.11 -18.00 11.81
C LYS A 653 0.41 -18.19 10.37
N VAL A 654 1.58 -17.62 10.04
CA VAL A 654 2.23 -17.78 8.73
C VAL A 654 2.51 -19.26 8.43
N CYS A 655 3.12 -19.98 9.39
CA CYS A 655 3.41 -21.41 9.25
C CYS A 655 2.13 -22.25 9.19
N THR A 656 1.17 -22.01 10.10
CA THR A 656 -0.12 -22.71 10.10
C THR A 656 -0.83 -22.58 8.74
N ARG A 657 -0.86 -21.37 8.17
CA ARG A 657 -1.49 -21.10 6.88
C ARG A 657 -0.76 -21.73 5.69
N MET A 658 0.57 -21.77 5.70
CA MET A 658 1.32 -22.49 4.66
C MET A 658 1.00 -24.00 4.69
N ILE A 659 0.85 -24.60 5.88
CA ILE A 659 0.47 -26.02 6.04
C ILE A 659 -0.97 -26.26 5.56
N GLU A 660 -1.90 -25.32 5.84
CA GLU A 660 -3.27 -25.37 5.32
C GLU A 660 -3.30 -25.41 3.78
N PHE A 661 -2.47 -24.63 3.08
CA PHE A 661 -2.41 -24.69 1.62
C PHE A 661 -1.76 -25.95 1.06
N LEU A 662 -0.72 -26.48 1.69
CA LEU A 662 -0.20 -27.80 1.32
C LEU A 662 -1.31 -28.86 1.44
N THR A 663 -2.09 -28.81 2.51
CA THR A 663 -3.22 -29.73 2.73
C THR A 663 -4.34 -29.53 1.70
N LEU A 664 -4.63 -28.29 1.28
CA LEU A 664 -5.64 -27.99 0.26
C LEU A 664 -5.19 -28.36 -1.17
N ALA A 665 -3.89 -28.44 -1.42
CA ALA A 665 -3.28 -28.89 -2.68
C ALA A 665 -2.99 -30.42 -2.72
N ASP A 666 -3.43 -31.18 -1.70
CA ASP A 666 -3.11 -32.61 -1.49
C ASP A 666 -1.60 -32.94 -1.39
N LEU A 667 -0.78 -31.94 -1.02
CA LEU A 667 0.67 -32.07 -0.87
C LEU A 667 1.05 -32.42 0.58
N GLN A 668 1.80 -33.51 0.75
CA GLN A 668 2.28 -33.93 2.06
C GLN A 668 3.45 -33.07 2.52
N LEU A 669 3.35 -32.52 3.74
CA LEU A 669 4.40 -31.67 4.34
C LEU A 669 5.79 -32.37 4.39
N GLN A 670 5.83 -33.70 4.50
CA GLN A 670 7.07 -34.48 4.49
C GLN A 670 7.85 -34.31 3.18
N ASP A 671 7.14 -34.41 2.06
CA ASP A 671 7.71 -34.42 0.71
C ASP A 671 8.17 -33.02 0.28
N VAL A 672 7.70 -31.98 0.98
CA VAL A 672 8.08 -30.58 0.78
C VAL A 672 9.26 -30.17 1.68
N LEU A 673 9.31 -30.63 2.94
CA LEU A 673 10.33 -30.17 3.90
C LEU A 673 11.76 -30.64 3.58
N LEU A 674 11.96 -31.91 3.26
CA LEU A 674 13.31 -32.45 3.03
C LEU A 674 13.96 -31.87 1.75
N PRO A 675 13.29 -31.86 0.57
CA PRO A 675 13.80 -31.15 -0.60
C PRO A 675 14.03 -29.66 -0.33
N GLY A 676 13.15 -29.01 0.44
CA GLY A 676 13.28 -27.60 0.81
C GLY A 676 14.51 -27.24 1.65
N ILE A 677 15.00 -28.15 2.49
CA ILE A 677 16.25 -27.98 3.26
C ILE A 677 17.47 -28.14 2.35
N ILE A 678 17.41 -29.10 1.41
CA ILE A 678 18.48 -29.37 0.44
C ILE A 678 18.61 -28.19 -0.55
N GLU A 679 17.49 -27.75 -1.12
CA GLU A 679 17.43 -26.70 -2.15
C GLU A 679 17.70 -25.28 -1.60
N ASN A 680 17.51 -25.04 -0.29
CA ASN A 680 18.04 -23.85 0.38
C ASN A 680 19.57 -23.89 0.60
N GLN A 681 20.24 -25.00 0.28
CA GLN A 681 21.68 -25.22 0.49
C GLN A 681 22.11 -25.01 1.95
N GLN A 682 21.28 -25.45 2.90
CA GLN A 682 21.57 -25.25 4.32
C GLN A 682 22.69 -26.20 4.79
N VAL A 683 23.68 -25.58 5.43
CA VAL A 683 24.81 -26.22 6.13
C VAL A 683 24.58 -26.15 7.66
N ARG A 684 23.76 -25.20 8.12
CA ARG A 684 23.33 -25.07 9.51
C ARG A 684 21.81 -24.87 9.57
N PHE A 685 21.20 -25.31 10.67
CA PHE A 685 19.80 -25.05 11.01
C PHE A 685 19.70 -24.37 12.38
N PRO A 686 18.83 -23.38 12.61
CA PRO A 686 18.69 -22.73 13.92
C PRO A 686 18.03 -23.66 14.94
N VAL A 687 18.47 -23.60 16.19
CA VAL A 687 17.88 -24.42 17.26
C VAL A 687 16.50 -23.88 17.64
N ILE A 688 15.48 -24.74 17.63
CA ILE A 688 14.10 -24.38 17.97
C ILE A 688 13.78 -24.86 19.39
N GLN A 689 13.27 -23.95 20.22
CA GLN A 689 12.62 -24.21 21.49
C GLN A 689 11.10 -24.28 21.29
N THR A 690 10.49 -25.39 21.72
CA THR A 690 9.06 -25.71 21.52
C THR A 690 8.19 -25.50 22.77
N TRP A 691 8.78 -25.05 23.88
CA TRP A 691 8.12 -24.88 25.17
C TRP A 691 8.62 -23.62 25.87
N ASP A 692 7.72 -22.82 26.46
CA ASP A 692 8.10 -21.66 27.27
C ASP A 692 8.49 -22.05 28.71
N THR A 693 8.91 -21.07 29.51
CA THR A 693 9.25 -21.24 30.93
C THR A 693 8.07 -21.59 31.83
N SER A 694 6.85 -21.58 31.30
CA SER A 694 5.60 -21.93 32.00
C SER A 694 5.02 -23.27 31.53
N GLY A 695 5.71 -24.00 30.66
CA GLY A 695 5.28 -25.29 30.14
C GLY A 695 4.23 -25.20 29.02
N ASN A 696 3.99 -24.04 28.42
CA ASN A 696 3.14 -23.94 27.24
C ASN A 696 3.93 -24.31 25.99
N LYS A 697 3.33 -25.11 25.10
CA LYS A 697 3.83 -25.25 23.72
C LYS A 697 3.87 -23.87 23.05
N THR A 698 5.05 -23.47 22.61
CA THR A 698 5.35 -22.24 21.88
C THR A 698 6.31 -22.54 20.73
N PHE A 699 6.67 -21.54 19.92
CA PHE A 699 7.72 -21.67 18.93
C PHE A 699 8.72 -20.52 19.10
N ARG A 700 10.01 -20.83 19.27
CA ARG A 700 11.05 -19.82 19.46
C ARG A 700 12.41 -20.29 18.95
N LEU A 701 13.05 -19.54 18.06
CA LEU A 701 14.47 -19.76 17.73
C LEU A 701 15.33 -19.38 18.95
N ILE A 702 16.26 -20.23 19.36
CA ILE A 702 17.20 -19.91 20.45
C ILE A 702 18.32 -19.02 19.89
N PRO A 703 18.51 -17.78 20.41
CA PRO A 703 19.50 -16.86 19.87
C PRO A 703 20.90 -17.46 19.80
N ASN A 704 21.53 -17.30 18.64
CA ASN A 704 22.91 -17.66 18.35
C ASN A 704 23.27 -19.14 18.58
N LYS A 705 22.29 -20.06 18.57
CA LYS A 705 22.52 -21.51 18.63
C LYS A 705 22.05 -22.20 17.37
N PHE A 706 22.92 -23.02 16.79
CA PHE A 706 22.70 -23.71 15.53
C PHE A 706 23.10 -25.19 15.62
N ILE A 707 22.56 -25.99 14.70
CA ILE A 707 22.90 -27.40 14.48
C ILE A 707 23.57 -27.48 13.10
N GLU A 708 24.70 -28.15 13.00
CA GLU A 708 25.33 -28.46 11.70
C GLU A 708 24.57 -29.58 10.98
N LEU A 709 24.20 -29.34 9.74
CA LEU A 709 23.51 -30.29 8.87
C LEU A 709 24.53 -31.18 8.17
N CYS A 710 24.58 -32.45 8.58
CA CYS A 710 25.37 -33.46 7.90
C CYS A 710 24.61 -34.04 6.72
N SER A 711 25.31 -34.28 5.60
CA SER A 711 24.85 -35.24 4.60
C SER A 711 24.91 -36.65 5.18
N ALA A 712 24.01 -37.53 4.74
CA ALA A 712 24.00 -38.94 5.18
C ALA A 712 25.33 -39.66 4.88
N ASP A 713 25.99 -39.30 3.79
CA ASP A 713 27.27 -39.85 3.31
C ASP A 713 28.52 -39.17 3.92
N GLY A 714 28.41 -38.62 5.14
CA GLY A 714 29.56 -38.12 5.90
C GLY A 714 30.54 -39.25 6.22
N SER A 715 31.62 -39.37 5.44
CA SER A 715 32.38 -40.61 5.27
C SER A 715 32.78 -41.34 6.56
N ASP A 716 32.73 -42.68 6.55
CA ASP A 716 33.18 -43.54 7.65
C ASP A 716 34.59 -43.23 8.16
N LYS A 717 35.41 -42.60 7.30
CA LYS A 717 36.76 -42.15 7.62
C LYS A 717 36.78 -41.11 8.74
N GLU A 718 35.88 -40.11 8.73
CA GLU A 718 35.82 -39.08 9.79
C GLU A 718 35.34 -39.66 11.13
N GLU A 719 34.34 -40.56 11.12
CA GLU A 719 33.93 -41.25 12.34
C GLU A 719 35.02 -42.22 12.83
N ALA A 720 35.71 -42.93 11.94
CA ALA A 720 36.81 -43.81 12.30
C ALA A 720 38.05 -43.07 12.84
N GLU A 721 38.35 -41.86 12.35
CA GLU A 721 39.42 -41.00 12.89
C GLU A 721 39.05 -40.51 14.30
N ARG A 722 37.84 -39.98 14.50
CA ARG A 722 37.29 -39.60 15.81
C ARG A 722 37.28 -40.78 16.80
N LEU A 723 36.85 -41.96 16.36
CA LEU A 723 36.85 -43.17 17.18
C LEU A 723 38.29 -43.65 17.48
N THR A 724 39.22 -43.56 16.53
CA THR A 724 40.63 -43.91 16.75
C THR A 724 41.25 -43.04 17.84
N THR A 725 41.00 -41.73 17.85
CA THR A 725 41.42 -40.83 18.94
C THR A 725 40.87 -41.27 20.30
N ALA A 726 39.57 -41.59 20.36
CA ALA A 726 38.94 -42.08 21.60
C ALA A 726 39.48 -43.44 22.06
N ILE A 727 39.82 -44.34 21.13
CA ILE A 727 40.43 -45.65 21.43
C ILE A 727 41.84 -45.47 21.97
N ILE A 728 42.66 -44.60 21.39
CA ILE A 728 44.01 -44.29 21.90
C ILE A 728 43.93 -43.79 23.34
N GLN A 729 42.97 -42.91 23.65
CA GLN A 729 42.70 -42.45 25.01
C GLN A 729 42.27 -43.59 25.95
N GLN A 730 41.44 -44.55 25.50
CA GLN A 730 41.07 -45.73 26.29
C GLN A 730 42.23 -46.71 26.51
N LEU A 731 43.10 -46.91 25.51
CA LEU A 731 44.31 -47.74 25.63
C LEU A 731 45.26 -47.18 26.69
N GLU A 732 45.41 -45.86 26.77
CA GLU A 732 46.23 -45.21 27.79
C GLU A 732 45.55 -45.19 29.17
N THR A 733 44.27 -44.84 29.24
CA THR A 733 43.49 -44.79 30.49
C THR A 733 43.45 -46.16 31.20
N ARG A 734 43.38 -47.25 30.43
CA ARG A 734 43.41 -48.63 30.94
C ARG A 734 44.84 -49.20 31.12
N GLN A 735 45.87 -48.38 30.89
CA GLN A 735 47.29 -48.77 30.94
C GLN A 735 47.60 -50.02 30.08
N LEU A 736 46.93 -50.12 28.93
CA LEU A 736 47.10 -51.18 27.94
C LEU A 736 48.29 -50.87 27.03
N VAL A 737 48.35 -49.64 26.50
CA VAL A 737 49.44 -49.09 25.66
C VAL A 737 49.55 -47.58 25.91
N TYR A 738 50.77 -47.04 26.02
CA TYR A 738 51.00 -45.59 26.11
C TYR A 738 50.67 -44.86 24.79
N ALA A 739 49.90 -43.78 24.85
CA ALA A 739 49.41 -43.05 23.67
C ALA A 739 50.54 -42.45 22.82
N ARG A 740 51.68 -42.12 23.44
CA ARG A 740 52.89 -41.61 22.74
C ARG A 740 53.36 -42.50 21.58
N LYS A 741 53.04 -43.80 21.59
CA LYS A 741 53.36 -44.73 20.50
C LYS A 741 52.52 -44.50 19.22
N PHE A 742 51.45 -43.71 19.27
CA PHE A 742 50.55 -43.45 18.14
C PHE A 742 50.67 -42.01 17.61
N ASN A 743 51.66 -41.23 18.06
CA ASN A 743 51.83 -39.82 17.66
C ASN A 743 52.00 -39.60 16.15
N TYR A 744 52.42 -40.61 15.39
CA TYR A 744 52.55 -40.57 13.92
C TYR A 744 51.22 -40.84 13.16
N LEU A 745 50.12 -41.12 13.88
CA LEU A 745 48.78 -41.40 13.31
C LEU A 745 47.78 -40.25 13.55
N ARG A 746 48.26 -39.03 13.77
CA ARG A 746 47.41 -37.85 13.90
C ARG A 746 46.65 -37.62 12.59
N GLY A 747 45.32 -37.63 12.63
CA GLY A 747 44.49 -37.53 11.43
C GLY A 747 44.51 -38.79 10.56
N THR A 748 44.62 -39.98 11.17
CA THR A 748 44.54 -41.26 10.44
C THR A 748 43.84 -42.31 11.31
N ALA A 749 42.78 -42.92 10.76
CA ALA A 749 42.07 -44.00 11.44
C ALA A 749 42.93 -45.27 11.55
N PHE A 750 42.75 -46.04 12.63
CA PHE A 750 43.26 -47.41 12.69
C PHE A 750 42.57 -48.24 11.57
N PRO A 751 43.34 -48.99 10.75
CA PRO A 751 42.81 -49.57 9.50
C PRO A 751 41.76 -50.66 9.70
N TRP A 752 41.69 -51.26 10.89
CA TRP A 752 40.66 -52.23 11.25
C TRP A 752 39.31 -51.61 11.64
N ILE A 753 39.21 -50.29 11.86
CA ILE A 753 37.99 -49.68 12.45
C ILE A 753 36.81 -49.72 11.50
N ILE A 754 36.93 -49.22 10.26
CA ILE A 754 35.83 -49.23 9.29
C ILE A 754 35.39 -50.69 8.97
N PRO A 755 36.29 -51.64 8.62
CA PRO A 755 35.88 -53.03 8.35
C PRO A 755 35.27 -53.77 9.55
N VAL A 756 35.48 -53.29 10.78
CA VAL A 756 34.85 -53.83 11.99
C VAL A 756 33.51 -53.15 12.27
N MET A 757 33.39 -51.84 12.04
CA MET A 757 32.12 -51.11 12.10
C MET A 757 31.10 -51.70 11.13
N ASP A 758 31.49 -51.96 9.87
CA ASP A 758 30.64 -52.65 8.87
C ASP A 758 30.05 -53.98 9.39
N LYS A 759 30.91 -54.78 10.04
CA LYS A 759 30.55 -56.10 10.56
C LYS A 759 29.71 -56.01 11.83
N LEU A 760 29.89 -54.97 12.65
CA LEU A 760 29.04 -54.69 13.81
C LEU A 760 27.67 -54.12 13.37
N ASN A 761 27.63 -53.25 12.35
CA ASN A 761 26.41 -52.64 11.82
C ASN A 761 25.49 -53.66 11.14
N LYS A 762 26.02 -54.78 10.62
CA LYS A 762 25.23 -55.93 10.12
C LYS A 762 24.44 -56.66 11.22
N ARG A 763 24.64 -56.32 12.50
CA ARG A 763 23.80 -56.79 13.62
C ARG A 763 22.56 -55.90 13.74
N LYS A 764 21.35 -56.48 13.69
CA LYS A 764 20.03 -55.80 13.83
C LYS A 764 19.78 -55.05 15.17
N LYS A 765 20.81 -54.74 15.96
CA LYS A 765 20.73 -54.00 17.22
C LYS A 765 21.95 -53.09 17.35
N ARG A 766 21.76 -51.79 17.03
CA ARG A 766 22.79 -50.74 17.09
C ARG A 766 23.40 -50.69 18.50
N LEU A 767 24.73 -50.74 18.59
CA LEU A 767 25.44 -50.61 19.88
C LEU A 767 25.37 -49.18 20.39
N ILE A 768 25.29 -49.01 21.71
CA ILE A 768 25.41 -47.68 22.34
C ILE A 768 26.88 -47.23 22.22
N ALA A 769 27.15 -45.94 22.02
CA ALA A 769 28.49 -45.41 21.74
C ALA A 769 29.60 -45.92 22.68
N ARG A 770 29.33 -46.02 23.99
CA ARG A 770 30.27 -46.61 24.97
C ARG A 770 30.56 -48.09 24.67
N GLN A 771 29.54 -48.88 24.37
CA GLN A 771 29.67 -50.31 24.05
C GLN A 771 30.43 -50.53 22.73
N LEU A 772 30.23 -49.66 21.75
CA LEU A 772 31.02 -49.64 20.51
C LEU A 772 32.48 -49.33 20.81
N LEU A 773 32.77 -48.29 21.61
CA LEU A 773 34.13 -47.92 22.00
C LEU A 773 34.85 -49.02 22.79
N ASP A 774 34.18 -49.65 23.77
CA ASP A 774 34.72 -50.82 24.50
C ASP A 774 35.06 -51.98 23.55
N THR A 775 34.17 -52.28 22.60
CA THR A 775 34.34 -53.34 21.59
C THR A 775 35.52 -53.04 20.66
N LEU A 776 35.60 -51.82 20.11
CA LEU A 776 36.69 -51.39 19.23
C LEU A 776 38.03 -51.29 19.96
N THR A 777 38.04 -50.94 21.25
CA THR A 777 39.26 -50.92 22.08
C THR A 777 39.82 -52.32 22.24
N PHE A 778 38.99 -53.32 22.56
CA PHE A 778 39.42 -54.72 22.62
C PHE A 778 39.93 -55.24 21.27
N VAL A 779 39.19 -54.99 20.19
CA VAL A 779 39.60 -55.34 18.81
C VAL A 779 40.96 -54.72 18.44
N SER A 780 41.21 -53.48 18.89
CA SER A 780 42.49 -52.80 18.70
C SER A 780 43.63 -53.45 19.50
N CYS A 781 43.37 -53.92 20.73
CA CYS A 781 44.36 -54.74 21.45
C CYS A 781 44.72 -56.02 20.68
N VAL A 782 43.74 -56.71 20.09
CA VAL A 782 43.99 -57.90 19.25
C VAL A 782 44.87 -57.56 18.05
N ALA A 783 44.55 -56.47 17.33
CA ALA A 783 45.33 -55.99 16.19
C ALA A 783 46.79 -55.68 16.56
N LEU A 784 47.01 -55.00 17.69
CA LEU A 784 48.32 -54.62 18.18
C LEU A 784 49.15 -55.84 18.61
N ILE A 785 48.55 -56.82 19.29
CA ILE A 785 49.25 -58.07 19.64
C ILE A 785 49.62 -58.86 18.37
N GLN A 786 48.78 -58.87 17.32
CA GLN A 786 49.14 -59.47 16.03
C GLN A 786 50.33 -58.78 15.34
N GLN A 787 50.50 -57.47 15.55
CA GLN A 787 51.68 -56.72 15.10
C GLN A 787 52.92 -56.91 16.00
N LYS A 788 52.86 -57.81 17.00
CA LYS A 788 53.89 -57.98 18.05
C LYS A 788 54.11 -56.74 18.93
N TRP A 789 53.15 -55.80 18.98
CA TRP A 789 53.22 -54.69 19.93
C TRP A 789 52.95 -55.20 21.36
N PHE A 790 53.70 -54.69 22.33
CA PHE A 790 53.40 -54.90 23.75
C PHE A 790 52.06 -54.26 24.11
N VAL A 791 51.15 -55.07 24.65
CA VAL A 791 49.91 -54.66 25.30
C VAL A 791 49.85 -55.35 26.67
N ASN A 792 49.47 -54.62 27.73
CA ASN A 792 49.51 -55.15 29.09
C ASN A 792 48.44 -56.23 29.35
N PHE A 793 48.84 -57.51 29.32
CA PHE A 793 47.94 -58.66 29.49
C PHE A 793 47.16 -58.67 30.82
N LYS A 794 47.74 -58.16 31.92
CA LYS A 794 47.05 -58.08 33.22
C LYS A 794 45.79 -57.19 33.17
N ASN A 795 45.76 -56.23 32.23
CA ASN A 795 44.69 -55.26 32.09
C ASN A 795 43.71 -55.62 30.96
N ILE A 796 44.00 -56.66 30.16
CA ILE A 796 43.07 -57.18 29.14
C ILE A 796 42.03 -58.12 29.77
N ASP A 797 42.41 -58.91 30.78
CA ASP A 797 41.51 -59.90 31.39
C ASP A 797 40.23 -59.29 32.02
N PRO A 798 40.28 -58.16 32.77
CA PRO A 798 39.07 -57.47 33.24
C PRO A 798 38.20 -56.90 32.12
N MET A 799 38.76 -56.71 30.91
CA MET A 799 38.02 -56.25 29.74
C MET A 799 37.34 -57.42 29.00
N LEU A 800 37.91 -58.63 29.04
CA LEU A 800 37.31 -59.84 28.47
C LEU A 800 35.99 -60.22 29.16
N SER A 801 35.92 -60.07 30.50
CA SER A 801 34.72 -60.38 31.29
C SER A 801 33.61 -59.32 31.17
N THR A 802 33.94 -58.11 30.71
CA THR A 802 33.02 -56.97 30.59
C THR A 802 32.66 -56.60 29.13
N LEU A 803 33.12 -57.40 28.16
CA LEU A 803 32.95 -57.16 26.72
C LEU A 803 31.46 -57.10 26.29
N PRO A 804 30.98 -55.97 25.70
CA PRO A 804 29.61 -55.86 25.17
C PRO A 804 29.31 -56.78 23.98
N VAL A 805 30.36 -57.23 23.29
CA VAL A 805 30.31 -58.24 22.22
C VAL A 805 31.35 -59.31 22.54
N ASN A 806 30.91 -60.48 22.97
CA ASN A 806 31.84 -61.56 23.35
C ASN A 806 32.61 -62.13 22.14
N GLN A 807 33.75 -62.78 22.38
CA GLN A 807 34.61 -63.32 21.32
C GLN A 807 33.90 -64.31 20.37
N PHE A 808 32.85 -65.01 20.84
CA PHE A 808 32.03 -65.89 20.00
C PHE A 808 31.15 -65.10 19.00
N THR A 809 30.53 -64.01 19.45
CA THR A 809 29.77 -63.10 18.58
C THR A 809 30.69 -62.37 17.60
N MET A 810 31.89 -61.99 18.02
CA MET A 810 32.89 -61.44 17.08
C MET A 810 33.34 -62.48 16.04
N GLN A 811 33.37 -63.77 16.38
CA GLN A 811 33.71 -64.84 15.45
C GLN A 811 32.60 -65.04 14.39
N SER A 812 31.33 -65.06 14.79
CA SER A 812 30.21 -65.22 13.84
C SER A 812 30.04 -64.01 12.91
N LEU A 813 30.40 -62.80 13.36
CA LEU A 813 30.49 -61.59 12.52
C LEU A 813 31.76 -61.52 11.65
N GLN A 814 32.61 -62.56 11.66
CA GLN A 814 33.92 -62.57 10.99
C GLN A 814 34.82 -61.38 11.37
N ILE A 815 34.76 -60.95 12.64
CA ILE A 815 35.68 -59.96 13.24
C ILE A 815 36.89 -60.69 13.82
N LEU A 816 36.66 -61.79 14.54
CA LEU A 816 37.71 -62.71 14.99
C LEU A 816 37.73 -63.98 14.11
N GLY A 817 38.91 -64.57 13.98
CA GLY A 817 39.12 -65.87 13.31
C GLY A 817 39.09 -67.05 14.28
N ASN A 818 39.46 -68.22 13.76
CA ASN A 818 39.45 -69.49 14.50
C ASN A 818 40.79 -69.83 15.17
N ILE A 819 41.79 -68.94 15.07
CA ILE A 819 43.18 -69.19 15.50
C ILE A 819 43.51 -68.27 16.68
N ASP A 820 44.05 -68.84 17.76
CA ASP A 820 44.44 -68.10 18.96
C ASP A 820 45.79 -67.35 18.78
N LEU A 821 46.02 -66.36 19.65
CA LEU A 821 47.26 -65.61 19.73
C LEU A 821 48.29 -66.34 20.60
N SER A 822 49.40 -66.76 19.98
CA SER A 822 50.44 -67.62 20.58
C SER A 822 51.37 -66.91 21.60
N PHE A 823 50.99 -65.75 22.11
CA PHE A 823 51.82 -64.89 22.97
C PHE A 823 51.08 -64.30 24.19
N VAL A 824 49.84 -64.74 24.49
CA VAL A 824 48.93 -64.10 25.47
C VAL A 824 48.82 -64.89 26.79
N GLY A 825 49.92 -65.50 27.25
CA GLY A 825 49.98 -66.21 28.53
C GLY A 825 48.90 -67.28 28.69
N THR A 826 48.08 -67.18 29.74
CA THR A 826 46.94 -68.07 30.03
C THR A 826 45.62 -67.66 29.35
N LEU A 827 45.58 -66.53 28.65
CA LEU A 827 44.33 -65.96 28.10
C LEU A 827 44.09 -66.43 26.65
N LYS A 828 42.95 -67.09 26.42
CA LYS A 828 42.51 -67.49 25.07
C LYS A 828 41.91 -66.29 24.33
N ILE A 829 42.76 -65.56 23.61
CA ILE A 829 42.36 -64.46 22.73
C ILE A 829 42.61 -64.86 21.28
N ARG A 830 41.56 -64.76 20.46
CA ARG A 830 41.62 -65.08 19.03
C ARG A 830 42.21 -63.92 18.21
N ARG A 831 42.86 -64.27 17.11
CA ARG A 831 43.31 -63.31 16.08
C ARG A 831 42.10 -62.69 15.37
N LEU A 832 42.27 -61.51 14.80
CA LEU A 832 41.34 -60.93 13.82
C LEU A 832 41.16 -61.86 12.62
N HIS A 833 39.99 -61.79 11.99
CA HIS A 833 39.68 -62.55 10.79
C HIS A 833 40.56 -62.10 9.62
N LYS A 834 40.88 -63.02 8.69
CA LYS A 834 41.75 -62.80 7.51
C LYS A 834 41.31 -61.70 6.54
N SER A 835 40.11 -61.12 6.73
CA SER A 835 39.55 -60.04 5.92
C SER A 835 39.56 -58.68 6.63
N ILE A 836 40.34 -58.52 7.70
CA ILE A 836 40.49 -57.25 8.43
C ILE A 836 41.99 -56.89 8.43
N PRO A 837 42.38 -55.72 7.88
CA PRO A 837 43.76 -55.27 7.88
C PRO A 837 44.18 -54.89 9.32
N PHE A 838 45.25 -55.50 9.81
CA PHE A 838 45.71 -55.34 11.20
C PHE A 838 47.10 -54.68 11.32
N GLN A 839 47.75 -54.35 10.21
CA GLN A 839 49.05 -53.66 10.19
C GLN A 839 48.82 -52.14 10.17
N LEU A 840 49.54 -51.39 11.02
CA LEU A 840 49.56 -49.92 10.97
C LEU A 840 50.46 -49.42 9.83
N PRO A 841 50.18 -48.25 9.25
CA PRO A 841 51.10 -47.58 8.33
C PRO A 841 52.49 -47.40 8.96
N THR A 842 53.54 -47.74 8.23
CA THR A 842 54.92 -47.43 8.64
C THR A 842 55.24 -45.95 8.40
N ALA A 843 56.02 -45.34 9.28
CA ALA A 843 56.30 -43.90 9.26
C ALA A 843 57.07 -43.39 8.01
N ASN A 844 57.62 -44.30 7.20
CA ASN A 844 58.45 -44.00 6.02
C ASN A 844 57.78 -44.56 4.75
N ALA A 845 56.55 -44.12 4.44
CA ALA A 845 55.76 -44.63 3.32
C ALA A 845 54.99 -43.51 2.57
N THR A 846 55.67 -42.43 2.20
CA THR A 846 55.12 -41.36 1.36
C THR A 846 56.21 -40.67 0.55
N VAL A 847 56.36 -41.12 -0.71
CA VAL A 847 56.97 -40.49 -1.92
C VAL A 847 57.28 -41.63 -2.90
N THR A 848 57.16 -41.37 -4.21
CA THR A 848 57.05 -42.35 -5.32
C THR A 848 55.74 -43.16 -5.29
N THR A 849 54.92 -43.22 -6.33
CA THR A 849 54.94 -42.54 -7.65
C THR A 849 53.56 -41.96 -7.98
N ALA A 850 53.52 -40.71 -8.44
CA ALA A 850 52.46 -40.26 -9.34
C ALA A 850 52.80 -40.69 -10.78
N GLU A 851 51.80 -40.78 -11.64
CA GLU A 851 51.97 -41.27 -13.01
C GLU A 851 52.58 -40.23 -13.96
N LYS A 852 53.06 -40.71 -15.11
CA LYS A 852 53.76 -39.89 -16.10
C LYS A 852 52.85 -38.87 -16.78
N SER A 853 53.41 -37.71 -17.10
CA SER A 853 53.16 -37.06 -18.39
C SER A 853 54.48 -36.50 -18.90
N ASP A 854 54.84 -36.83 -20.14
CA ASP A 854 56.12 -36.49 -20.76
C ASP A 854 55.98 -35.19 -21.59
N VAL A 855 56.79 -34.16 -21.31
CA VAL A 855 57.20 -33.09 -22.25
C VAL A 855 58.67 -32.74 -21.97
N GLU A 856 59.37 -32.26 -23.00
CA GLU A 856 60.83 -32.33 -23.15
C GLU A 856 61.66 -31.30 -22.35
N ASN A 857 62.93 -31.66 -22.18
CA ASN A 857 64.08 -30.84 -21.72
C ASN A 857 64.49 -29.80 -22.82
N PRO A 858 65.47 -28.86 -22.64
CA PRO A 858 66.56 -28.85 -21.63
C PRO A 858 66.97 -27.49 -20.97
N ASN A 859 67.60 -27.56 -19.77
CA ASN A 859 68.85 -26.91 -19.26
C ASN A 859 69.28 -25.44 -19.65
N PRO A 860 70.31 -24.86 -18.98
CA PRO A 860 70.62 -24.78 -17.54
C PRO A 860 71.16 -23.39 -17.09
N THR A 861 71.32 -23.18 -15.76
CA THR A 861 72.47 -22.54 -15.04
C THR A 861 72.12 -22.53 -13.54
N GLU A 862 72.90 -23.15 -12.65
CA GLU A 862 74.07 -22.56 -11.94
C GLU A 862 73.63 -21.42 -11.00
N GLU A 863 73.54 -21.66 -9.69
CA GLU A 863 74.57 -21.39 -8.65
C GLU A 863 74.09 -20.19 -7.78
N SER A 864 74.41 -20.05 -6.50
CA SER A 864 75.07 -20.92 -5.49
C SER A 864 74.67 -20.42 -4.09
N GLU A 865 74.77 -21.28 -3.06
CA GLU A 865 75.28 -21.03 -1.69
C GLU A 865 74.99 -19.71 -0.90
N ALA A 866 74.95 -19.67 0.45
CA ALA A 866 74.81 -20.69 1.50
C ALA A 866 74.67 -20.01 2.89
N VAL A 867 74.19 -20.77 3.89
CA VAL A 867 74.61 -20.75 5.31
C VAL A 867 74.51 -19.42 6.13
N ASN A 868 73.47 -19.40 6.98
CA ASN A 868 73.46 -19.05 8.42
C ASN A 868 73.92 -17.61 8.87
N HIS A 869 73.81 -17.16 10.14
CA HIS A 869 73.50 -17.80 11.42
C HIS A 869 72.67 -16.88 12.37
N THR A 870 72.10 -17.53 13.40
CA THR A 870 71.75 -17.08 14.77
C THR A 870 72.54 -15.86 15.34
N GLN A 871 72.07 -15.05 16.31
CA GLN A 871 70.92 -15.18 17.25
C GLN A 871 70.59 -13.86 18.03
N ASP A 872 69.56 -13.97 18.90
CA ASP A 872 69.34 -13.28 20.20
C ASP A 872 68.87 -11.81 20.34
N VAL A 873 67.60 -11.69 20.78
CA VAL A 873 67.11 -11.09 22.05
C VAL A 873 67.78 -9.83 22.63
N VAL A 874 66.98 -8.77 22.81
CA VAL A 874 66.82 -7.97 24.06
C VAL A 874 65.36 -7.46 24.13
N GLU A 875 64.80 -7.33 25.34
CA GLU A 875 63.50 -6.70 25.64
C GLU A 875 63.68 -5.23 26.10
N GLU A 876 62.67 -4.37 25.91
CA GLU A 876 62.54 -3.14 26.72
C GLU A 876 61.05 -2.77 26.91
N TYR A 877 60.74 -1.98 27.95
CA TYR A 877 59.41 -1.78 28.53
C TYR A 877 59.19 -0.29 28.89
N GLU A 878 58.09 0.04 29.59
CA GLU A 878 57.83 1.34 30.28
C GLU A 878 57.50 2.58 29.40
N GLU A 879 56.69 3.58 29.84
CA GLU A 879 55.58 3.54 30.82
C GLU A 879 54.56 4.71 30.62
N ASP A 880 53.76 4.95 31.65
CA ASP A 880 52.43 5.57 31.74
C ASP A 880 52.36 7.12 31.79
N THR A 881 51.21 7.70 31.40
CA THR A 881 50.54 8.89 32.05
C THR A 881 49.16 9.12 31.39
N LYS A 882 47.98 9.19 32.06
CA LYS A 882 47.49 9.92 33.27
C LYS A 882 47.50 11.45 33.09
N CYS A 883 46.52 12.28 33.50
CA CYS A 883 45.19 12.20 34.21
C CYS A 883 44.50 13.62 34.06
N GLN A 884 43.30 14.08 34.52
CA GLN A 884 42.04 13.68 35.23
C GLN A 884 41.05 14.91 35.18
N ASP A 885 39.78 15.02 35.65
CA ASP A 885 38.65 14.17 36.12
C ASP A 885 37.34 15.03 36.17
N MET A 886 36.17 14.42 36.45
CA MET A 886 34.93 14.99 37.08
C MET A 886 34.08 16.02 36.27
N VAL A 887 32.78 16.30 36.56
CA VAL A 887 31.96 16.36 37.82
C VAL A 887 30.52 15.75 37.67
N LYS A 888 29.73 15.67 38.77
CA LYS A 888 28.59 14.76 39.10
C LYS A 888 27.31 15.55 39.59
N SER A 889 26.03 15.09 39.58
CA SER A 889 25.41 13.83 39.07
C SER A 889 23.86 13.79 38.73
N PRO A 890 22.82 13.97 39.60
CA PRO A 890 21.65 13.03 39.54
C PRO A 890 20.18 13.54 39.69
N THR A 891 19.22 12.58 39.67
CA THR A 891 17.78 12.58 40.14
C THR A 891 16.70 13.33 39.32
N THR A 892 15.38 13.01 39.32
CA THR A 892 14.51 12.14 40.18
C THR A 892 13.31 11.48 39.43
N HIS A 893 12.45 10.70 40.12
CA HIS A 893 11.30 9.91 39.61
C HIS A 893 9.99 10.69 39.31
N LEU A 894 9.11 10.15 38.43
CA LEU A 894 7.82 9.49 38.79
C LEU A 894 6.99 9.04 37.55
N PRO A 895 6.17 7.96 37.63
CA PRO A 895 5.26 7.53 36.56
C PRO A 895 3.80 7.98 36.80
N MET A 896 3.02 8.20 35.73
CA MET A 896 1.56 8.38 35.81
C MET A 896 0.79 7.17 35.26
N THR A 897 0.03 6.51 36.14
CA THR A 897 -0.92 5.44 35.81
C THR A 897 -2.25 6.00 35.32
N VAL A 898 -2.62 5.72 34.07
CA VAL A 898 -3.99 5.96 33.57
C VAL A 898 -4.84 4.73 33.86
N LYS A 899 -5.85 4.89 34.72
CA LYS A 899 -6.78 3.80 35.09
C LYS A 899 -7.72 3.47 33.92
N THR A 900 -7.69 2.21 33.47
CA THR A 900 -8.71 1.66 32.57
C THR A 900 -10.04 1.50 33.29
N PHE A 901 -10.97 2.44 33.09
CA PHE A 901 -12.37 2.26 33.52
C PHE A 901 -13.14 1.43 32.48
N GLY A 902 -13.27 0.13 32.73
CA GLY A 902 -14.19 -0.72 31.98
C GLY A 902 -15.63 -0.58 32.46
N ARG A 903 -16.57 -0.34 31.54
CA ARG A 903 -17.97 -0.75 31.67
C ARG A 903 -18.48 -1.27 30.32
N PRO A 904 -19.26 -2.36 30.29
CA PRO A 904 -19.80 -2.91 29.05
C PRO A 904 -20.99 -2.08 28.56
N LEU A 905 -20.98 -1.68 27.29
CA LEU A 905 -22.17 -1.14 26.61
C LEU A 905 -22.95 -2.30 25.99
N ASN A 906 -23.93 -2.80 26.74
CA ASN A 906 -25.00 -3.63 26.19
C ASN A 906 -25.86 -2.78 25.24
N LEU A 907 -25.65 -2.90 23.93
CA LEU A 907 -26.56 -2.39 22.91
C LEU A 907 -27.30 -3.56 22.26
N LYS A 908 -28.60 -3.66 22.56
CA LYS A 908 -29.50 -4.61 21.90
C LYS A 908 -29.70 -4.19 20.44
N PHE A 909 -29.78 -5.18 19.56
CA PHE A 909 -30.32 -4.99 18.21
C PHE A 909 -31.77 -4.50 18.27
N CYS A 910 -32.15 -3.62 17.36
CA CYS A 910 -33.52 -3.40 16.92
C CYS A 910 -33.51 -3.31 15.39
N MET A 911 -34.23 -4.21 14.73
CA MET A 911 -34.43 -4.19 13.28
C MET A 911 -35.74 -3.47 12.96
N PHE A 912 -35.68 -2.41 12.16
CA PHE A 912 -36.75 -1.97 11.26
C PHE A 912 -36.04 -1.35 10.03
N SER A 913 -36.31 -1.65 8.75
CA SER A 913 -37.49 -2.21 8.05
C SER A 913 -38.59 -1.21 7.67
N LYS A 914 -38.22 -0.18 6.90
CA LYS A 914 -38.72 0.01 5.52
C LYS A 914 -37.83 0.97 4.74
#